data_AF-A0AA39PIP3-F1
#
_entry.id   AF-A0AA39PIP3-F1
#
_cell.length_a   1.000
_cell.length_b   1.000
_cell.length_c   1.000
_cell.angle_alpha   90.00
_cell.angle_beta   90.00
_cell.angle_gamma   90.00
#
_symmetry.space_group_name_H-M   'P 1'
#
loop_
_entity.id
_entity.type
_entity.pdbx_description
1 polymer ?
#
loop_
_entity_poly.entity_id
_entity_poly.type
_entity_poly.pdbx_seq_one_letter_code
_entity_poly.pdbx_strand_id
1 'polypeptide(L)'
;MSENPNPSARLLVPEMDVDLCSEQDSFGTNIFALVIGVNTYDAKKYKEFQLAGAVNDANAFQQYLLEDLQVPIEHITSLRDKTATRTAIIQGFNNLAKDPRIVRGRAIIIIYFAGHGAATEKPKEWSDWESSGNKIEMLCPCDMGLPDGSGETNVIEGIPDRTISQLLAKISNTKGNNITLILDCCHSAGINRGGGDAPNTRSRQLFKPPSMSPDCDSTIWSSVPAPQVLPVTSGFSGTPWDSHILLAACSRLQTAKEIDGKGLFTHALLKVMRERHAARGELTYQSLMHCLDMPLFQRPHLDGKHIHQSVFSPWKVIPDSPRIACSYKSDQFSLHAGLIHGVTAGSTYHIYSTDQVSDPAKPIASTAVTHVGSFASRLKNPQPDFKSNKHGTWYAQLETLKSGSSFAIYCNDAEFLIRVLGDNGPSRLLLAAATVTAPDEADLCLMVEGKGNTRAVFFDRGGRNNFLSEKRSGLSSRLPNAVSSIDDIPKIRNIINHYINFTTHLDSTLTVWPTTKFVSIEMKELRDRENKPNFVGPNLLRDDDIEPIQISVESSLQKSYGFTIRNISPHNLYVYLFYFDATTLSIDVWYASMTGAGHENSQHRVDACLLVGETLDLGCGQAGFDPFQFNISENQFVDMCFFKIFVSTQEVELRSIVQISLYDLLANSRGATRIKPLLPPPVLPYSWASMIIPVVQKYAEQQPVTIRDPCGTSTDTIHSMLAPSLSPPLTPSAGTTEATHSQVLARNVPPKPTQWWQWFLTWMQRPLKVCYGVLYAAIRFLTVKRT
;
A
#
# COMPACT_ATOMS: atom_id res chain seq x y z
N MET A 1 -31.80 -56.46 41.60
CA MET A 1 -30.49 -56.66 42.28
C MET A 1 -29.75 -57.68 41.44
N SER A 2 -28.76 -57.21 40.66
CA SER A 2 -27.31 -57.45 40.83
C SER A 2 -26.94 -58.93 40.61
N GLU A 3 -25.84 -59.34 39.98
CA GLU A 3 -24.51 -58.74 39.83
C GLU A 3 -23.68 -59.56 38.80
N ASN A 4 -22.51 -59.01 38.46
CA ASN A 4 -21.39 -59.46 37.60
C ASN A 4 -20.93 -60.95 37.68
N PRO A 5 -20.18 -61.48 36.66
CA PRO A 5 -18.70 -61.38 36.62
C PRO A 5 -18.00 -61.21 35.23
N ASN A 6 -16.71 -60.83 35.29
CA ASN A 6 -15.65 -60.60 34.25
C ASN A 6 -15.41 -61.80 33.28
N PRO A 7 -14.64 -61.77 32.14
CA PRO A 7 -13.42 -60.95 31.83
C PRO A 7 -13.10 -60.58 30.32
N SER A 8 -11.93 -59.94 30.08
CA SER A 8 -11.11 -59.81 28.82
C SER A 8 -11.60 -58.80 27.74
N ALA A 9 -10.79 -58.03 26.99
CA ALA A 9 -9.36 -58.07 26.64
C ALA A 9 -8.83 -56.66 26.26
N ARG A 10 -7.52 -56.44 26.46
CA ARG A 10 -6.74 -55.27 26.01
C ARG A 10 -6.34 -55.41 24.53
N LEU A 11 -6.43 -54.33 23.76
CA LEU A 11 -5.69 -54.16 22.51
C LEU A 11 -4.93 -52.83 22.56
N LEU A 12 -3.60 -52.92 22.37
CA LEU A 12 -2.63 -51.84 22.39
C LEU A 12 -2.68 -51.03 21.09
N VAL A 13 -2.60 -49.71 21.19
CA VAL A 13 -2.13 -48.81 20.12
C VAL A 13 -1.03 -47.93 20.75
N PRO A 14 0.13 -47.71 20.09
CA PRO A 14 1.30 -47.11 20.75
C PRO A 14 1.11 -45.61 20.95
N GLU A 15 1.47 -45.13 22.14
CA GLU A 15 1.73 -43.70 22.37
C GLU A 15 2.93 -43.27 21.52
N MET A 16 2.68 -42.39 20.55
CA MET A 16 3.72 -41.52 20.01
C MET A 16 3.85 -40.35 20.98
N ASP A 17 4.94 -40.35 21.76
CA ASP A 17 5.46 -39.15 22.40
C ASP A 17 5.72 -38.12 21.30
N VAL A 18 4.80 -37.16 21.17
CA VAL A 18 5.04 -35.94 20.39
C VAL A 18 5.66 -34.96 21.36
N ASP A 19 6.97 -34.81 21.23
CA ASP A 19 7.83 -33.88 21.96
C ASP A 19 7.31 -32.44 21.78
N LEU A 20 6.40 -32.02 22.67
CA LEU A 20 5.86 -30.66 22.74
C LEU A 20 6.82 -29.77 23.55
N CYS A 21 8.06 -29.64 23.08
CA CYS A 21 9.03 -28.66 23.61
C CYS A 21 10.17 -28.40 22.60
N SER A 22 9.93 -27.54 21.60
CA SER A 22 10.86 -26.46 21.16
C SER A 22 10.52 -25.97 19.76
N GLU A 23 9.82 -24.83 19.66
CA GLU A 23 9.99 -23.86 18.57
C GLU A 23 9.31 -22.54 18.98
N GLN A 24 9.79 -21.97 20.10
CA GLN A 24 9.80 -20.51 20.20
C GLN A 24 10.89 -20.02 19.25
N ASP A 25 10.53 -19.88 17.98
CA ASP A 25 11.38 -19.25 16.98
C ASP A 25 11.61 -17.79 17.46
N SER A 26 12.77 -17.52 18.04
CA SER A 26 13.05 -16.23 18.69
C SER A 26 12.94 -15.12 17.65
N PHE A 27 12.09 -14.11 17.88
CA PHE A 27 11.82 -13.01 16.93
C PHE A 27 13.07 -12.43 16.24
N GLY A 28 14.20 -12.37 16.95
CA GLY A 28 15.49 -11.89 16.42
C GLY A 28 16.12 -12.76 15.31
N THR A 29 15.79 -14.05 15.18
CA THR A 29 16.35 -14.95 14.15
C THR A 29 15.92 -14.57 12.74
N ASN A 30 14.86 -13.78 12.60
CA ASN A 30 14.36 -13.31 11.31
C ASN A 30 14.83 -11.88 10.95
N ILE A 31 15.68 -11.25 11.78
CA ILE A 31 16.17 -9.89 11.54
C ILE A 31 17.60 -9.95 11.00
N PHE A 32 17.87 -9.16 9.96
CA PHE A 32 19.18 -8.99 9.34
C PHE A 32 19.51 -7.51 9.25
N ALA A 33 20.75 -7.14 9.57
CA ALA A 33 21.12 -5.74 9.67
C ALA A 33 22.45 -5.39 9.00
N LEU A 34 22.50 -4.21 8.39
CA LEU A 34 23.72 -3.51 7.98
C LEU A 34 23.82 -2.23 8.82
N VAL A 35 24.80 -2.14 9.71
CA VAL A 35 24.96 -1.03 10.65
C VAL A 35 26.28 -0.31 10.38
N ILE A 36 26.19 0.96 9.96
CA ILE A 36 27.31 1.76 9.48
C ILE A 36 27.46 3.01 10.36
N GLY A 37 28.68 3.27 10.84
CA GLY A 37 29.02 4.49 11.58
C GLY A 37 30.34 5.09 11.09
N VAL A 38 30.34 6.35 10.67
CA VAL A 38 31.53 7.03 10.14
C VAL A 38 31.79 8.31 10.91
N ASN A 39 32.80 8.28 11.79
CA ASN A 39 33.35 9.45 12.45
C ASN A 39 34.46 10.08 11.62
N THR A 40 35.34 9.24 11.06
CA THR A 40 36.57 9.70 10.44
C THR A 40 36.58 9.62 8.92
N TYR A 41 37.04 10.68 8.28
CA TYR A 41 37.16 10.82 6.83
C TYR A 41 38.62 11.05 6.44
N ASP A 42 39.15 10.15 5.61
CA ASP A 42 40.60 10.00 5.39
C ASP A 42 41.20 11.09 4.49
N ALA A 43 40.40 11.65 3.57
CA ALA A 43 40.88 12.68 2.66
C ALA A 43 41.29 13.95 3.43
N LYS A 44 42.49 14.49 3.11
CA LYS A 44 43.06 15.66 3.82
C LYS A 44 42.11 16.87 3.87
N LYS A 45 41.30 17.08 2.84
CA LYS A 45 40.30 18.15 2.75
C LYS A 45 39.16 18.04 3.78
N TYR A 46 38.96 16.87 4.38
CA TYR A 46 37.88 16.60 5.33
C TYR A 46 38.34 16.52 6.79
N LYS A 47 39.60 16.84 7.09
CA LYS A 47 40.15 16.79 8.46
C LYS A 47 39.43 17.67 9.48
N GLU A 48 38.79 18.74 9.05
CA GLU A 48 38.03 19.64 9.94
C GLU A 48 36.58 19.15 10.16
N PHE A 49 36.10 18.25 9.29
CA PHE A 49 34.75 17.69 9.29
C PHE A 49 34.74 16.26 9.85
N GLN A 50 35.51 16.00 10.91
CA GLN A 50 35.41 14.72 11.62
C GLN A 50 34.20 14.78 12.56
N LEU A 51 33.57 13.65 12.81
CA LEU A 51 32.51 13.51 13.81
C LEU A 51 33.03 12.75 15.03
N ALA A 52 32.30 12.82 16.13
CA ALA A 52 32.57 12.07 17.36
C ALA A 52 31.45 11.08 17.70
N GLY A 53 30.21 11.34 17.24
CA GLY A 53 29.05 10.59 17.67
C GLY A 53 28.54 9.51 16.73
N ALA A 54 28.90 9.52 15.44
CA ALA A 54 28.35 8.57 14.47
C ALA A 54 28.70 7.10 14.78
N VAL A 55 29.95 6.83 15.20
CA VAL A 55 30.35 5.49 15.65
C VAL A 55 29.66 5.10 16.95
N ASN A 56 29.50 6.03 17.89
CA ASN A 56 28.81 5.79 19.15
C ASN A 56 27.34 5.44 18.92
N ASP A 57 26.67 6.16 18.03
CA ASP A 57 25.29 5.91 17.64
C ASP A 57 25.12 4.54 16.98
N ALA A 58 26.01 4.20 16.03
CA ALA A 58 26.01 2.89 15.38
C ALA A 58 26.25 1.74 16.38
N ASN A 59 27.13 1.94 17.37
CA ASN A 59 27.36 0.97 18.44
C ASN A 59 26.14 0.83 19.36
N ALA A 60 25.50 1.94 19.76
CA ALA A 60 24.30 1.93 20.58
C ALA A 60 23.12 1.26 19.86
N PHE A 61 22.99 1.47 18.55
CA PHE A 61 21.97 0.82 17.74
C PHE A 61 22.24 -0.68 17.56
N GLN A 62 23.49 -1.08 17.30
CA GLN A 62 23.87 -2.50 17.26
C GLN A 62 23.61 -3.17 18.62
N GLN A 63 23.91 -2.51 19.73
CA GLN A 63 23.60 -3.02 21.07
C GLN A 63 22.09 -3.24 21.25
N TYR A 64 21.25 -2.32 20.78
CA TYR A 64 19.80 -2.51 20.78
C TYR A 64 19.37 -3.73 19.96
N LEU A 65 19.96 -3.97 18.79
CA LEU A 65 19.68 -5.17 17.99
C LEU A 65 20.04 -6.45 18.76
N LEU A 66 21.19 -6.49 19.42
CA LEU A 66 21.68 -7.66 20.13
C LEU A 66 20.92 -7.93 21.43
N GLU A 67 20.69 -6.90 22.25
CA GLU A 67 20.17 -7.04 23.61
C GLU A 67 18.64 -6.98 23.65
N ASP A 68 18.06 -5.98 22.97
CA ASP A 68 16.61 -5.71 23.04
C ASP A 68 15.83 -6.55 22.01
N LEU A 69 16.35 -6.73 20.80
CA LEU A 69 15.72 -7.54 19.73
C LEU A 69 16.24 -8.98 19.64
N GLN A 70 17.31 -9.32 20.37
CA GLN A 70 17.94 -10.65 20.35
C GLN A 70 18.35 -11.12 18.95
N VAL A 71 18.81 -10.19 18.11
CA VAL A 71 19.30 -10.51 16.75
C VAL A 71 20.63 -11.28 16.86
N PRO A 72 20.79 -12.43 16.18
CA PRO A 72 22.07 -13.13 16.14
C PRO A 72 23.17 -12.26 15.54
N ILE A 73 24.37 -12.29 16.13
CA ILE A 73 25.50 -11.44 15.68
C ILE A 73 25.89 -11.73 14.22
N GLU A 74 25.74 -12.97 13.77
CA GLU A 74 25.97 -13.43 12.40
C GLU A 74 24.97 -12.88 11.38
N HIS A 75 23.89 -12.23 11.83
CA HIS A 75 22.92 -11.52 11.01
C HIS A 75 23.23 -10.01 10.93
N ILE A 76 24.23 -9.51 11.66
CA ILE A 76 24.59 -8.08 11.72
C ILE A 76 25.94 -7.85 11.03
N THR A 77 25.93 -7.17 9.89
CA THR A 77 27.14 -6.62 9.28
C THR A 77 27.44 -5.24 9.87
N SER A 78 28.61 -5.07 10.48
CA SER A 78 28.99 -3.84 11.18
C SER A 78 30.20 -3.17 10.53
N LEU A 79 30.04 -1.94 10.04
CA LEU A 79 31.10 -1.14 9.43
C LEU A 79 31.35 0.13 10.26
N ARG A 80 32.63 0.41 10.59
CA ARG A 80 33.05 1.56 11.41
C ARG A 80 34.27 2.22 10.81
N ASP A 81 34.23 3.55 10.67
CA ASP A 81 35.36 4.35 10.21
C ASP A 81 36.09 3.71 9.03
N LYS A 82 37.36 3.33 9.20
CA LYS A 82 38.23 2.73 8.17
C LYS A 82 37.66 1.48 7.48
N THR A 83 36.68 0.80 8.08
CA THR A 83 36.00 -0.34 7.44
C THR A 83 34.73 0.05 6.70
N ALA A 84 34.20 1.26 6.93
CA ALA A 84 33.05 1.84 6.22
C ALA A 84 33.48 2.55 4.92
N THR A 85 34.24 1.82 4.09
CA THR A 85 34.65 2.26 2.76
C THR A 85 33.47 2.22 1.78
N ARG A 86 33.56 2.97 0.68
CA ARG A 86 32.55 2.96 -0.39
C ARG A 86 32.22 1.54 -0.84
N THR A 87 33.25 0.75 -1.11
CA THR A 87 33.14 -0.64 -1.55
C THR A 87 32.49 -1.53 -0.49
N ALA A 88 32.89 -1.41 0.78
CA ALA A 88 32.34 -2.23 1.85
C ALA A 88 30.85 -1.95 2.09
N ILE A 89 30.44 -0.66 2.03
CA ILE A 89 29.03 -0.28 2.18
C ILE A 89 28.19 -0.89 1.05
N ILE A 90 28.58 -0.67 -0.22
CA ILE A 90 27.87 -1.24 -1.39
C ILE A 90 27.83 -2.78 -1.32
N GLN A 91 28.92 -3.41 -0.87
CA GLN A 91 28.95 -4.85 -0.68
C GLN A 91 28.00 -5.31 0.43
N GLY A 92 27.84 -4.55 1.50
CA GLY A 92 26.86 -4.80 2.56
C GLY A 92 25.43 -4.90 2.03
N PHE A 93 25.01 -3.94 1.20
CA PHE A 93 23.70 -3.98 0.53
C PHE A 93 23.57 -5.22 -0.37
N ASN A 94 24.60 -5.51 -1.17
CA ASN A 94 24.58 -6.67 -2.06
C ASN A 94 24.57 -8.01 -1.30
N ASN A 95 25.20 -8.08 -0.13
CA ASN A 95 25.19 -9.25 0.72
C ASN A 95 23.77 -9.52 1.26
N LEU A 96 23.04 -8.49 1.69
CA LEU A 96 21.61 -8.63 2.07
C LEU A 96 20.76 -9.20 0.92
N ALA A 97 20.97 -8.72 -0.31
CA ALA A 97 20.25 -9.25 -1.48
C ALA A 97 20.61 -10.71 -1.82
N LYS A 98 21.80 -11.18 -1.44
CA LYS A 98 22.33 -12.51 -1.78
C LYS A 98 22.24 -13.53 -0.64
N ASP A 99 22.03 -13.09 0.59
CA ASP A 99 22.07 -13.97 1.76
C ASP A 99 20.95 -15.02 1.70
N PRO A 100 21.27 -16.33 1.61
CA PRO A 100 20.25 -17.37 1.50
C PRO A 100 19.41 -17.53 2.76
N ARG A 101 19.85 -17.02 3.92
CA ARG A 101 19.12 -17.05 5.19
C ARG A 101 17.94 -16.07 5.20
N ILE A 102 17.99 -15.03 4.37
CA ILE A 102 16.92 -14.04 4.23
C ILE A 102 15.82 -14.63 3.33
N VAL A 103 14.75 -15.12 3.97
CA VAL A 103 13.57 -15.69 3.31
C VAL A 103 12.61 -14.57 2.89
N ARG A 104 12.22 -14.59 1.61
CA ARG A 104 11.36 -13.56 1.01
C ARG A 104 10.05 -13.39 1.77
N GLY A 105 9.74 -12.15 2.15
CA GLY A 105 8.49 -11.78 2.84
C GLY A 105 8.38 -12.22 4.31
N ARG A 106 9.41 -12.88 4.87
CA ARG A 106 9.45 -13.27 6.29
C ARG A 106 10.50 -12.48 7.08
N ALA A 107 11.69 -12.31 6.50
CA ALA A 107 12.77 -11.60 7.15
C ALA A 107 12.49 -10.10 7.27
N ILE A 108 13.09 -9.48 8.29
CA ILE A 108 13.12 -8.03 8.50
C ILE A 108 14.54 -7.56 8.20
N ILE A 109 14.69 -6.59 7.31
CA ILE A 109 15.99 -6.05 6.91
C ILE A 109 16.12 -4.64 7.46
N ILE A 110 17.16 -4.38 8.25
CA ILE A 110 17.43 -3.07 8.85
C ILE A 110 18.75 -2.54 8.30
N ILE A 111 18.73 -1.35 7.73
CA ILE A 111 19.92 -0.67 7.23
C ILE A 111 20.04 0.63 8.00
N TYR A 112 21.10 0.76 8.79
CA TYR A 112 21.35 1.90 9.64
C TYR A 112 22.65 2.59 9.22
N PHE A 113 22.59 3.91 9.01
CA PHE A 113 23.74 4.75 8.72
C PHE A 113 23.76 5.96 9.65
N ALA A 114 24.90 6.18 10.31
CA ALA A 114 25.24 7.43 10.97
C ALA A 114 26.56 7.98 10.43
N GLY A 115 26.59 9.26 10.12
CA GLY A 115 27.77 9.92 9.55
C GLY A 115 27.38 11.18 8.77
N HIS A 116 28.28 11.66 7.93
CA HIS A 116 27.98 12.74 7.01
C HIS A 116 27.16 12.28 5.81
N GLY A 117 26.20 13.13 5.42
CA GLY A 117 25.67 13.16 4.06
C GLY A 117 26.12 14.42 3.34
N ALA A 118 26.01 14.43 2.02
CA ALA A 118 26.37 15.56 1.19
C ALA A 118 25.40 15.69 0.01
N ALA A 119 25.50 16.81 -0.70
CA ALA A 119 24.79 17.01 -1.95
C ALA A 119 25.71 17.67 -2.98
N THR A 120 25.52 17.32 -4.25
CA THR A 120 26.30 17.87 -5.36
C THR A 120 25.43 18.05 -6.60
N GLU A 121 25.96 18.75 -7.60
CA GLU A 121 25.28 18.95 -8.87
C GLU A 121 25.12 17.61 -9.61
N LYS A 122 23.93 17.37 -10.15
CA LYS A 122 23.64 16.20 -10.96
C LYS A 122 24.45 16.27 -12.26
N PRO A 123 25.15 15.19 -12.66
CA PRO A 123 25.78 15.09 -13.98
C PRO A 123 24.77 15.35 -15.11
N LYS A 124 25.19 16.05 -16.16
CA LYS A 124 24.30 16.42 -17.28
C LYS A 124 23.81 15.20 -18.06
N GLU A 125 24.65 14.16 -18.08
CA GLU A 125 24.46 12.88 -18.72
C GLU A 125 23.36 12.05 -18.04
N TRP A 126 23.05 12.33 -16.78
CA TRP A 126 21.95 11.68 -16.05
C TRP A 126 20.62 12.31 -16.43
N SER A 127 20.29 12.32 -17.72
CA SER A 127 19.02 12.84 -18.26
C SER A 127 17.83 11.95 -17.92
N ASP A 128 18.10 10.69 -17.56
CA ASP A 128 17.16 9.68 -17.10
C ASP A 128 16.88 9.75 -15.59
N TRP A 129 17.66 10.54 -14.84
CA TRP A 129 17.49 10.75 -13.40
C TRP A 129 16.98 12.16 -13.13
N GLU A 130 15.76 12.27 -12.65
CA GLU A 130 15.15 13.57 -12.34
C GLU A 130 15.43 13.97 -10.90
N SER A 131 15.98 15.18 -10.70
CA SER A 131 16.38 15.67 -9.39
C SER A 131 15.91 17.08 -9.09
N SER A 132 15.33 17.29 -7.90
CA SER A 132 14.89 18.62 -7.44
C SER A 132 16.06 19.60 -7.40
N GLY A 133 15.97 20.71 -8.11
CA GLY A 133 17.04 21.72 -8.18
C GLY A 133 18.31 21.25 -8.89
N ASN A 134 18.25 20.18 -9.69
CA ASN A 134 19.40 19.58 -10.39
C ASN A 134 20.55 19.11 -9.47
N LYS A 135 20.23 18.72 -8.23
CA LYS A 135 21.20 18.22 -7.26
C LYS A 135 20.88 16.80 -6.81
N ILE A 136 21.92 16.02 -6.54
CA ILE A 136 21.81 14.66 -5.98
C ILE A 136 22.32 14.63 -4.55
N GLU A 137 21.70 13.79 -3.73
CA GLU A 137 22.11 13.54 -2.36
C GLU A 137 23.03 12.30 -2.30
N MET A 138 23.88 12.20 -1.29
CA MET A 138 24.78 11.04 -1.15
C MET A 138 25.14 10.74 0.31
N LEU A 139 25.38 9.45 0.57
CA LEU A 139 26.06 8.99 1.78
C LEU A 139 27.57 9.13 1.60
N CYS A 140 28.26 9.59 2.64
CA CYS A 140 29.71 9.80 2.59
C CYS A 140 30.46 8.65 3.29
N PRO A 141 31.16 7.78 2.53
CA PRO A 141 32.04 6.76 3.11
C PRO A 141 33.35 7.36 3.64
N CYS A 142 34.10 6.61 4.46
CA CYS A 142 35.32 7.11 5.10
C CYS A 142 36.45 7.47 4.11
N ASP A 143 36.49 6.79 2.97
CA ASP A 143 37.50 6.89 1.91
C ASP A 143 37.14 7.89 0.82
N MET A 144 36.02 8.60 0.95
CA MET A 144 35.57 9.61 -0.02
C MET A 144 36.64 10.70 -0.22
N GLY A 145 36.98 10.95 -1.48
CA GLY A 145 37.98 11.94 -1.88
C GLY A 145 39.43 11.45 -1.85
N LEU A 146 39.69 10.18 -1.52
CA LEU A 146 40.99 9.54 -1.78
C LEU A 146 41.14 9.15 -3.25
N PRO A 147 42.37 9.00 -3.78
CA PRO A 147 42.57 8.47 -5.14
C PRO A 147 41.93 7.09 -5.31
N ASP A 148 41.21 6.87 -6.41
CA ASP A 148 40.51 5.61 -6.69
C ASP A 148 41.41 4.56 -7.41
N GLY A 149 42.61 4.97 -7.82
CA GLY A 149 43.57 4.12 -8.54
C GLY A 149 43.33 4.01 -10.05
N SER A 150 42.29 4.66 -10.60
CA SER A 150 41.95 4.63 -12.03
C SER A 150 42.57 5.77 -12.85
N GLY A 151 43.25 6.72 -12.20
CA GLY A 151 44.00 7.81 -12.84
C GLY A 151 44.63 8.78 -11.82
N GLU A 152 45.41 9.77 -12.28
CA GLU A 152 46.08 10.75 -11.41
C GLU A 152 45.11 11.73 -10.72
N THR A 153 43.91 11.94 -11.27
CA THR A 153 42.94 12.95 -10.80
C THR A 153 41.63 12.36 -10.27
N ASN A 154 41.38 11.07 -10.48
CA ASN A 154 40.13 10.43 -10.10
C ASN A 154 40.14 10.12 -8.60
N VAL A 155 39.00 10.35 -7.96
CA VAL A 155 38.85 10.15 -6.52
C VAL A 155 37.60 9.34 -6.23
N ILE A 156 37.62 8.64 -5.10
CA ILE A 156 36.50 7.88 -4.60
C ILE A 156 35.34 8.84 -4.32
N GLU A 157 34.21 8.60 -4.98
CA GLU A 157 33.01 9.42 -4.88
C GLU A 157 32.14 9.01 -3.68
N GLY A 158 31.18 9.87 -3.31
CA GLY A 158 30.11 9.46 -2.41
C GLY A 158 29.23 8.35 -3.00
N ILE A 159 28.33 7.81 -2.21
CA ILE A 159 27.32 6.85 -2.71
C ILE A 159 26.03 7.63 -2.95
N PRO A 160 25.67 7.93 -4.21
CA PRO A 160 24.53 8.78 -4.50
C PRO A 160 23.21 8.07 -4.15
N ASP A 161 22.18 8.87 -3.87
CA ASP A 161 20.80 8.44 -3.67
C ASP A 161 20.34 7.47 -4.78
N ARG A 162 20.71 7.74 -6.03
CA ARG A 162 20.49 6.87 -7.18
C ARG A 162 20.99 5.45 -6.99
N THR A 163 22.22 5.30 -6.50
CA THR A 163 22.83 3.99 -6.24
C THR A 163 22.12 3.30 -5.09
N ILE A 164 21.84 4.02 -3.99
CA ILE A 164 21.14 3.45 -2.83
C ILE A 164 19.74 2.99 -3.20
N SER A 165 19.01 3.78 -3.99
CA SER A 165 17.68 3.44 -4.50
C SER A 165 17.70 2.13 -5.31
N GLN A 166 18.69 1.95 -6.19
CA GLN A 166 18.82 0.71 -6.96
C GLN A 166 19.20 -0.50 -6.09
N LEU A 167 20.07 -0.29 -5.09
CA LEU A 167 20.43 -1.34 -4.14
C LEU A 167 19.23 -1.78 -3.30
N LEU A 168 18.39 -0.83 -2.84
CA LEU A 168 17.14 -1.11 -2.12
C LEU A 168 16.14 -1.84 -3.02
N ALA A 169 15.95 -1.38 -4.26
CA ALA A 169 15.07 -2.05 -5.22
C ALA A 169 15.50 -3.49 -5.48
N LYS A 170 16.81 -3.75 -5.59
CA LYS A 170 17.36 -5.11 -5.72
C LYS A 170 17.05 -5.98 -4.50
N ILE A 171 17.22 -5.46 -3.28
CA ILE A 171 16.85 -6.18 -2.05
C ILE A 171 15.34 -6.43 -2.03
N SER A 172 14.53 -5.42 -2.32
CA SER A 172 13.06 -5.50 -2.35
C SER A 172 12.55 -6.57 -3.31
N ASN A 173 13.08 -6.58 -4.54
CA ASN A 173 12.70 -7.55 -5.57
C ASN A 173 13.08 -8.98 -5.20
N THR A 174 14.22 -9.17 -4.55
CA THR A 174 14.74 -10.50 -4.21
C THR A 174 14.22 -11.04 -2.88
N LYS A 175 14.08 -10.18 -1.86
CA LYS A 175 13.80 -10.51 -0.47
C LYS A 175 12.43 -10.03 0.02
N GLY A 176 11.71 -9.29 -0.81
CA GLY A 176 10.48 -8.62 -0.41
C GLY A 176 10.79 -7.32 0.32
N ASN A 177 9.73 -6.58 0.60
CA ASN A 177 9.85 -5.15 0.84
C ASN A 177 10.01 -4.78 2.33
N ASN A 178 10.18 -5.77 3.23
CA ASN A 178 10.30 -5.56 4.69
C ASN A 178 11.68 -5.01 5.07
N ILE A 179 11.98 -3.82 4.55
CA ILE A 179 13.25 -3.12 4.65
C ILE A 179 13.01 -1.81 5.39
N THR A 180 13.83 -1.52 6.40
CA THR A 180 13.85 -0.23 7.09
C THR A 180 15.21 0.41 6.92
N LEU A 181 15.25 1.57 6.27
CA LEU A 181 16.43 2.41 6.13
C LEU A 181 16.38 3.52 7.19
N ILE A 182 17.42 3.63 7.99
CA ILE A 182 17.55 4.60 9.08
C ILE A 182 18.79 5.44 8.83
N LEU A 183 18.60 6.75 8.62
CA LEU A 183 19.63 7.70 8.23
C LEU A 183 19.79 8.78 9.29
N ASP A 184 20.86 8.71 10.07
CA ASP A 184 21.29 9.78 10.97
C ASP A 184 22.40 10.63 10.32
N CYS A 185 22.03 11.31 9.23
CA CYS A 185 22.88 12.17 8.42
C CYS A 185 22.10 13.35 7.80
N CYS A 186 22.80 14.34 7.23
CA CYS A 186 22.16 15.46 6.52
C CYS A 186 22.01 15.20 5.03
N HIS A 187 20.86 15.58 4.48
CA HIS A 187 20.51 15.39 3.06
C HIS A 187 20.60 16.68 2.22
N SER A 188 20.64 17.85 2.88
CA SER A 188 20.40 19.14 2.23
C SER A 188 21.58 19.70 1.40
N ALA A 189 21.27 20.34 0.29
CA ALA A 189 22.17 21.16 -0.54
C ALA A 189 22.14 22.67 -0.22
N GLY A 190 21.80 23.03 1.01
CA GLY A 190 21.65 24.43 1.44
C GLY A 190 22.97 25.19 1.40
N ILE A 191 23.04 26.26 0.60
CA ILE A 191 24.23 27.11 0.39
C ILE A 191 24.57 28.00 1.60
N ASN A 192 23.68 28.19 2.57
CA ASN A 192 23.90 29.15 3.65
C ASN A 192 23.54 28.58 5.03
N ARG A 193 24.53 28.10 5.79
CA ARG A 193 24.55 28.15 7.28
C ARG A 193 25.98 28.24 7.82
N GLY A 194 26.71 29.27 7.38
CA GLY A 194 27.99 29.68 7.97
C GLY A 194 27.80 30.44 9.29
N GLY A 195 27.30 29.77 10.31
CA GLY A 195 27.36 30.23 11.70
C GLY A 195 28.05 29.14 12.51
N GLY A 196 29.16 29.46 13.18
CA GLY A 196 29.93 28.49 13.96
C GLY A 196 29.01 27.74 14.91
N ASP A 197 28.98 26.42 14.80
CA ASP A 197 28.25 25.57 15.73
C ASP A 197 28.75 25.87 17.16
N ALA A 198 27.84 25.78 18.14
CA ALA A 198 28.21 25.89 19.55
C ALA A 198 29.30 24.86 19.90
N PRO A 199 30.13 25.09 20.94
CA PRO A 199 31.10 24.10 21.40
C PRO A 199 30.45 22.72 21.56
N ASN A 200 31.13 21.66 21.11
CA ASN A 200 30.67 20.27 21.09
C ASN A 200 29.44 19.96 20.22
N THR A 201 28.97 20.90 19.40
CA THR A 201 27.95 20.65 18.38
C THR A 201 28.61 20.50 17.02
N ARG A 202 28.22 19.49 16.24
CA ARG A 202 28.65 19.34 14.85
C ARG A 202 27.49 18.99 13.94
N SER A 203 27.40 19.68 12.81
CA SER A 203 26.56 19.28 11.69
C SER A 203 27.03 17.95 11.07
N ARG A 204 26.09 17.06 10.74
CA ARG A 204 26.33 15.81 9.99
C ARG A 204 26.23 16.03 8.48
N GLN A 205 26.86 17.10 7.99
CA GLN A 205 26.95 17.46 6.58
C GLN A 205 28.41 17.64 6.14
N LEU A 206 28.78 17.07 4.99
CA LEU A 206 30.03 17.39 4.31
C LEU A 206 29.82 18.43 3.22
N PHE A 207 30.69 19.43 3.18
CA PHE A 207 30.69 20.46 2.15
C PHE A 207 31.72 20.14 1.08
N LYS A 208 31.44 20.56 -0.16
CA LYS A 208 32.31 20.34 -1.32
C LYS A 208 32.68 18.85 -1.49
N PRO A 209 31.69 17.94 -1.64
CA PRO A 209 31.97 16.56 -2.04
C PRO A 209 32.68 16.55 -3.41
N PRO A 210 33.36 15.45 -3.79
CA PRO A 210 33.81 15.27 -5.18
C PRO A 210 32.65 15.48 -6.17
N SER A 211 32.96 15.99 -7.36
CA SER A 211 32.01 15.94 -8.48
C SER A 211 31.72 14.48 -8.82
N MET A 212 30.50 14.20 -9.25
CA MET A 212 30.06 12.85 -9.57
C MET A 212 30.38 12.54 -11.02
N SER A 213 30.95 11.37 -11.28
CA SER A 213 31.22 10.93 -12.62
C SER A 213 29.91 10.55 -13.33
N PRO A 214 29.79 10.83 -14.64
CA PRO A 214 28.63 10.41 -15.43
C PRO A 214 28.38 8.90 -15.41
N ASP A 215 29.43 8.10 -15.26
CA ASP A 215 29.42 6.64 -15.28
C ASP A 215 29.47 6.00 -13.88
N CYS A 216 29.30 6.80 -12.82
CA CYS A 216 29.32 6.33 -11.44
C CYS A 216 28.33 5.17 -11.26
N ASP A 217 28.84 4.06 -10.72
CA ASP A 217 28.09 2.83 -10.47
C ASP A 217 27.35 2.28 -11.70
N SER A 218 27.92 2.50 -12.88
CA SER A 218 27.27 2.14 -14.13
C SER A 218 27.06 0.64 -14.38
N THR A 219 27.58 -0.22 -13.51
CA THR A 219 27.32 -1.65 -13.50
C THR A 219 26.15 -2.02 -12.59
N ILE A 220 25.86 -1.20 -11.57
CA ILE A 220 24.75 -1.40 -10.64
C ILE A 220 23.43 -1.06 -11.32
N TRP A 221 23.38 0.04 -12.09
CA TRP A 221 22.16 0.46 -12.79
C TRP A 221 21.82 -0.38 -14.05
N SER A 222 22.76 -1.17 -14.56
CA SER A 222 22.66 -1.89 -15.85
C SER A 222 22.47 -3.39 -15.66
N SER A 223 22.74 -3.88 -14.44
CA SER A 223 22.56 -5.28 -14.04
C SER A 223 21.18 -5.60 -13.49
N VAL A 224 20.29 -4.61 -13.40
CA VAL A 224 18.86 -4.82 -13.12
C VAL A 224 18.19 -5.10 -14.48
N PRO A 225 17.48 -6.23 -14.66
CA PRO A 225 16.66 -6.43 -15.85
C PRO A 225 15.75 -5.22 -15.99
N ALA A 226 15.67 -4.62 -17.18
CA ALA A 226 14.77 -3.50 -17.43
C ALA A 226 13.43 -3.80 -16.75
N PRO A 227 13.01 -3.03 -15.72
CA PRO A 227 11.61 -3.00 -15.38
C PRO A 227 10.91 -2.65 -16.69
N GLN A 228 9.82 -3.31 -17.01
CA GLN A 228 8.92 -2.77 -18.00
C GLN A 228 8.51 -1.39 -17.49
N VAL A 229 9.19 -0.35 -17.99
CA VAL A 229 9.05 1.08 -17.69
C VAL A 229 9.34 1.43 -16.23
N LEU A 230 10.33 2.28 -15.88
CA LEU A 230 10.25 3.22 -14.74
C LEU A 230 11.44 4.21 -14.71
N PRO A 231 11.22 5.55 -14.80
CA PRO A 231 12.17 6.56 -14.36
C PRO A 231 12.14 6.64 -12.83
N VAL A 232 13.28 6.38 -12.18
CA VAL A 232 13.42 6.47 -10.72
C VAL A 232 13.75 7.92 -10.35
N THR A 233 13.12 8.44 -9.30
CA THR A 233 13.24 9.85 -8.89
C THR A 233 14.37 10.06 -7.88
N SER A 234 14.89 11.29 -7.75
CA SER A 234 15.96 11.64 -6.79
C SER A 234 15.55 11.58 -5.32
N GLY A 235 16.52 11.32 -4.45
CA GLY A 235 16.38 11.17 -3.01
C GLY A 235 16.21 9.72 -2.57
N PHE A 236 16.47 9.45 -1.29
CA PHE A 236 16.30 8.12 -0.69
C PHE A 236 14.83 7.63 -0.71
N SER A 237 13.89 8.55 -0.89
CA SER A 237 12.45 8.31 -1.09
C SER A 237 12.05 7.93 -2.52
N GLY A 238 12.95 8.06 -3.50
CA GLY A 238 12.61 8.03 -4.93
C GLY A 238 12.51 6.66 -5.60
N THR A 239 12.70 5.58 -4.82
CA THR A 239 12.34 4.19 -5.21
C THR A 239 10.82 4.01 -5.27
N PRO A 240 10.30 2.90 -5.85
CA PRO A 240 8.91 2.51 -5.64
C PRO A 240 8.56 2.64 -4.15
N TRP A 241 7.52 3.41 -3.84
CA TRP A 241 7.11 3.80 -2.48
C TRP A 241 6.83 2.59 -1.56
N ASP A 242 6.70 1.40 -2.15
CA ASP A 242 6.53 0.11 -1.52
C ASP A 242 7.81 -0.62 -1.11
N SER A 243 8.98 -0.20 -1.58
CA SER A 243 10.22 -0.97 -1.41
C SER A 243 10.76 -0.99 0.02
N HIS A 244 10.63 0.09 0.77
CA HIS A 244 11.17 0.22 2.13
C HIS A 244 10.43 1.27 2.98
N ILE A 245 10.80 1.34 4.25
CA ILE A 245 10.45 2.42 5.20
C ILE A 245 11.72 3.24 5.45
N LEU A 246 11.64 4.56 5.35
CA LEU A 246 12.72 5.49 5.65
C LEU A 246 12.47 6.21 6.97
N LEU A 247 13.46 6.19 7.86
CA LEU A 247 13.58 7.03 9.05
C LEU A 247 14.80 7.95 8.88
N ALA A 248 14.61 9.22 8.57
CA ALA A 248 15.70 10.17 8.42
C ALA A 248 15.74 11.18 9.58
N ALA A 249 16.95 11.59 9.98
CA ALA A 249 17.15 12.46 11.15
C ALA A 249 16.66 13.90 10.96
N CYS A 250 16.51 14.37 9.72
CA CYS A 250 16.04 15.72 9.41
C CYS A 250 15.35 15.78 8.04
N SER A 251 14.53 16.82 7.80
CA SER A 251 14.00 17.11 6.45
C SER A 251 15.08 17.64 5.49
N ARG A 252 14.76 17.72 4.18
CA ARG A 252 15.68 18.20 3.12
C ARG A 252 16.18 19.64 3.30
N LEU A 253 15.51 20.46 4.12
CA LEU A 253 15.88 21.86 4.39
C LEU A 253 16.55 22.05 5.76
N GLN A 254 16.74 20.97 6.50
CA GLN A 254 17.29 20.94 7.84
C GLN A 254 18.60 20.16 7.90
N THR A 255 19.23 20.23 9.06
CA THR A 255 20.57 19.70 9.30
C THR A 255 20.51 18.80 10.53
N ALA A 256 20.86 17.53 10.36
CA ALA A 256 21.12 16.60 11.44
C ALA A 256 22.40 17.00 12.19
N LYS A 257 22.35 16.98 13.52
CA LYS A 257 23.49 17.36 14.37
C LYS A 257 23.83 16.29 15.40
N GLU A 258 25.07 16.32 15.85
CA GLU A 258 25.51 15.65 17.07
C GLU A 258 25.92 16.67 18.13
N ILE A 259 25.62 16.33 19.40
CA ILE A 259 25.97 17.10 20.59
C ILE A 259 26.63 16.14 21.58
N ASP A 260 27.78 16.53 22.12
CA ASP A 260 28.54 15.76 23.11
C ASP A 260 28.79 14.30 22.68
N GLY A 261 29.11 14.12 21.39
CA GLY A 261 29.44 12.80 20.82
C GLY A 261 28.24 11.86 20.67
N LYS A 262 27.02 12.40 20.53
CA LYS A 262 25.79 11.64 20.25
C LYS A 262 24.93 12.33 19.19
N GLY A 263 24.40 11.58 18.24
CA GLY A 263 23.40 12.09 17.29
C GLY A 263 22.09 12.37 18.00
N LEU A 264 21.51 13.54 17.78
CA LEU A 264 20.24 13.92 18.42
C LEU A 264 19.12 12.94 18.06
N PHE A 265 19.08 12.51 16.79
CA PHE A 265 18.05 11.61 16.29
C PHE A 265 18.21 10.19 16.85
N THR A 266 19.38 9.56 16.70
CA THR A 266 19.58 8.19 17.23
C THR A 266 19.37 8.12 18.73
N HIS A 267 19.80 9.15 19.48
CA HIS A 267 19.57 9.20 20.92
C HIS A 267 18.08 9.23 21.28
N ALA A 268 17.30 10.12 20.65
CA ALA A 268 15.86 10.19 20.87
C ALA A 268 15.14 8.90 20.42
N LEU A 269 15.54 8.34 19.27
CA LEU A 269 15.00 7.11 18.70
C LEU A 269 15.15 5.94 19.67
N LEU A 270 16.39 5.65 20.10
CA LEU A 270 16.66 4.52 21.00
C LEU A 270 16.00 4.69 22.38
N LYS A 271 15.93 5.91 22.89
CA LYS A 271 15.24 6.20 24.16
C LYS A 271 13.76 5.78 24.08
N VAL A 272 13.04 6.25 23.08
CA VAL A 272 11.61 5.93 22.90
C VAL A 272 11.40 4.45 22.63
N MET A 273 12.24 3.83 21.79
CA MET A 273 12.12 2.41 21.46
C MET A 273 12.26 1.51 22.70
N ARG A 274 13.13 1.86 23.65
CA ARG A 274 13.30 1.13 24.91
C ARG A 274 12.18 1.43 25.91
N GLU A 275 11.86 2.70 26.15
CA GLU A 275 10.84 3.13 27.11
C GLU A 275 9.42 2.63 26.77
N ARG A 276 9.14 2.44 25.48
CA ARG A 276 7.83 2.03 24.96
C ARG A 276 7.86 0.64 24.32
N HIS A 277 8.86 -0.16 24.69
CA HIS A 277 9.02 -1.57 24.30
C HIS A 277 8.72 -1.84 22.82
N ALA A 278 9.30 -1.06 21.90
CA ALA A 278 9.10 -1.23 20.46
C ALA A 278 9.44 -2.66 19.99
N ALA A 279 10.42 -3.30 20.64
CA ALA A 279 10.78 -4.72 20.46
C ALA A 279 9.62 -5.71 20.67
N ARG A 280 8.61 -5.34 21.49
CA ARG A 280 7.40 -6.14 21.74
C ARG A 280 6.26 -5.80 20.78
N GLY A 281 6.52 -4.95 19.78
CA GLY A 281 5.51 -4.51 18.80
C GLY A 281 4.52 -3.48 19.35
N GLU A 282 4.78 -2.89 20.52
CA GLU A 282 3.89 -1.90 21.17
C GLU A 282 3.83 -0.56 20.44
N LEU A 283 4.88 -0.26 19.66
CA LEU A 283 4.96 0.87 18.78
C LEU A 283 5.04 0.42 17.33
N THR A 284 4.60 1.33 16.50
CA THR A 284 4.62 1.29 15.06
C THR A 284 5.52 2.45 14.59
N TYR A 285 6.10 2.45 13.38
CA TYR A 285 7.11 3.47 12.98
C TYR A 285 6.73 4.95 13.19
N GLN A 286 5.62 5.42 12.65
CA GLN A 286 5.04 6.73 12.99
C GLN A 286 4.67 7.00 14.46
N SER A 287 4.11 6.05 15.24
CA SER A 287 3.82 6.36 16.67
C SER A 287 5.11 6.50 17.45
N LEU A 288 6.14 5.74 17.06
CA LEU A 288 7.52 5.96 17.43
C LEU A 288 7.98 7.39 17.05
N MET A 289 7.77 7.84 15.80
CA MET A 289 8.14 9.20 15.37
C MET A 289 7.40 10.31 16.13
N HIS A 290 6.13 10.12 16.52
CA HIS A 290 5.38 11.08 17.35
C HIS A 290 5.93 11.20 18.76
N CYS A 291 6.50 10.11 19.27
CA CYS A 291 7.01 10.06 20.63
C CYS A 291 8.43 10.63 20.73
N LEU A 292 9.09 10.96 19.61
CA LEU A 292 10.44 11.53 19.63
C LEU A 292 10.42 12.95 20.18
N ASP A 293 11.20 13.16 21.24
CA ASP A 293 11.50 14.50 21.77
C ASP A 293 12.70 15.07 21.00
N MET A 294 12.41 15.92 20.00
CA MET A 294 13.40 16.47 19.07
C MET A 294 13.34 17.99 19.01
N PRO A 295 14.49 18.68 18.92
CA PRO A 295 14.52 20.14 18.85
C PRO A 295 13.92 20.66 17.54
N LEU A 296 13.30 21.84 17.59
CA LEU A 296 12.58 22.43 16.45
C LEU A 296 13.44 22.62 15.18
N PHE A 297 14.76 22.77 15.33
CA PHE A 297 15.68 22.94 14.20
C PHE A 297 16.04 21.63 13.47
N GLN A 298 15.70 20.47 14.05
CA GLN A 298 15.97 19.15 13.50
C GLN A 298 14.73 18.26 13.67
N ARG A 299 13.90 18.21 12.64
CA ARG A 299 12.67 17.41 12.61
C ARG A 299 12.89 16.11 11.84
N PRO A 300 12.78 14.96 12.51
CA PRO A 300 12.87 13.68 11.83
C PRO A 300 11.82 13.52 10.74
N HIS A 301 12.20 12.79 9.71
CA HIS A 301 11.38 12.51 8.53
C HIS A 301 11.10 11.01 8.44
N LEU A 302 9.87 10.68 8.04
CA LEU A 302 9.34 9.32 7.96
C LEU A 302 8.72 9.12 6.59
N ASP A 303 9.11 8.06 5.88
CA ASP A 303 8.56 7.79 4.55
C ASP A 303 8.44 6.29 4.25
N GLY A 304 7.62 5.97 3.26
CA GLY A 304 7.18 4.64 2.86
C GLY A 304 5.73 4.38 3.26
N LYS A 305 4.90 3.82 2.39
CA LYS A 305 3.48 3.48 2.72
C LYS A 305 3.30 2.52 3.93
N HIS A 306 4.37 1.92 4.52
CA HIS A 306 4.33 0.86 5.56
C HIS A 306 4.76 1.40 6.91
N ILE A 307 4.87 2.74 7.09
CA ILE A 307 5.38 3.46 8.28
C ILE A 307 4.53 3.29 9.55
N HIS A 308 3.92 2.14 9.70
CA HIS A 308 2.55 1.97 10.09
C HIS A 308 2.30 0.63 10.73
N GLN A 309 3.04 -0.34 10.19
CA GLN A 309 3.37 -1.58 10.83
C GLN A 309 4.09 -1.32 12.16
N SER A 310 3.99 -2.30 13.05
CA SER A 310 4.83 -2.41 14.23
C SER A 310 6.29 -2.27 13.84
N VAL A 311 7.06 -1.56 14.66
CA VAL A 311 8.50 -1.37 14.42
C VAL A 311 9.16 -2.75 14.38
N PHE A 312 9.97 -2.96 13.35
CA PHE A 312 10.72 -4.20 13.08
C PHE A 312 9.90 -5.48 13.13
N SER A 313 8.64 -5.45 12.70
CA SER A 313 7.80 -6.66 12.63
C SER A 313 7.61 -7.15 11.20
N PRO A 314 7.36 -8.46 11.00
CA PRO A 314 6.88 -8.96 9.72
C PRO A 314 5.58 -8.25 9.36
N TRP A 315 5.38 -7.98 8.08
CA TRP A 315 4.20 -7.25 7.65
C TRP A 315 2.96 -8.09 7.91
N LYS A 316 2.02 -7.54 8.72
CA LYS A 316 0.74 -8.17 9.07
C LYS A 316 -0.44 -7.38 8.48
N VAL A 317 -1.55 -8.09 8.19
CA VAL A 317 -2.81 -7.49 7.69
C VAL A 317 -3.19 -6.32 8.57
N ILE A 318 -3.62 -5.23 7.95
CA ILE A 318 -4.14 -4.07 8.66
C ILE A 318 -5.39 -4.49 9.42
N PRO A 319 -5.58 -4.06 10.66
CA PRO A 319 -6.87 -4.17 11.32
C PRO A 319 -7.92 -3.34 10.56
N ASP A 320 -9.12 -3.90 10.34
CA ASP A 320 -10.21 -3.28 9.55
C ASP A 320 -10.67 -1.90 10.03
N SER A 321 -10.32 -1.53 11.25
CA SER A 321 -10.66 -0.25 11.84
C SER A 321 -9.41 0.37 12.47
N PRO A 322 -8.74 1.29 11.76
CA PRO A 322 -7.52 1.91 12.25
C PRO A 322 -7.84 2.81 13.45
N ARG A 323 -6.93 2.82 14.43
CA ARG A 323 -7.03 3.76 15.55
C ARG A 323 -6.39 5.09 15.17
N ILE A 324 -7.15 6.18 15.34
CA ILE A 324 -6.79 7.55 14.97
C ILE A 324 -6.24 8.26 16.21
N ALA A 325 -5.15 9.01 16.08
CA ALA A 325 -4.57 9.74 17.19
C ALA A 325 -5.54 10.77 17.80
N CYS A 326 -5.41 10.96 19.11
CA CYS A 326 -6.17 11.89 19.92
C CYS A 326 -5.22 12.65 20.85
N SER A 327 -5.56 13.89 21.14
CA SER A 327 -4.81 14.73 22.08
C SER A 327 -5.75 15.38 23.08
N TYR A 328 -5.27 15.54 24.31
CA TYR A 328 -5.95 16.29 25.34
C TYR A 328 -5.11 17.52 25.70
N LYS A 329 -5.60 18.71 25.35
CA LYS A 329 -4.92 20.00 25.62
C LYS A 329 -5.95 21.02 26.07
N SER A 330 -5.60 21.84 27.05
CA SER A 330 -6.45 22.95 27.54
C SER A 330 -7.89 22.52 27.88
N ASP A 331 -8.04 21.38 28.56
CA ASP A 331 -9.33 20.76 28.94
C ASP A 331 -10.24 20.39 27.74
N GLN A 332 -9.64 20.20 26.56
CA GLN A 332 -10.33 19.79 25.35
C GLN A 332 -9.72 18.50 24.78
N PHE A 333 -10.56 17.48 24.63
CA PHE A 333 -10.20 16.24 23.94
C PHE A 333 -10.51 16.34 22.44
N SER A 334 -9.49 16.13 21.61
CA SER A 334 -9.58 16.29 20.16
C SER A 334 -9.14 15.04 19.43
N LEU A 335 -9.95 14.60 18.48
CA LEU A 335 -9.65 13.56 17.49
C LEU A 335 -8.90 14.18 16.31
N HIS A 336 -7.81 13.57 15.88
CA HIS A 336 -7.02 14.03 14.73
C HIS A 336 -7.62 13.53 13.40
N ALA A 337 -8.94 13.61 13.31
CA ALA A 337 -9.72 13.36 12.12
C ALA A 337 -10.95 14.27 12.11
N GLY A 338 -11.29 14.74 10.92
CA GLY A 338 -12.36 15.71 10.66
C GLY A 338 -13.22 15.32 9.47
N LEU A 339 -13.91 16.29 8.89
CA LEU A 339 -14.82 16.08 7.75
C LEU A 339 -14.12 15.40 6.56
N ILE A 340 -12.86 15.76 6.26
CA ILE A 340 -12.08 15.13 5.17
C ILE A 340 -11.88 13.62 5.37
N HIS A 341 -11.93 13.15 6.62
CA HIS A 341 -11.80 11.75 6.99
C HIS A 341 -13.17 11.04 7.05
N GLY A 342 -14.27 11.73 6.74
CA GLY A 342 -15.63 11.23 6.90
C GLY A 342 -16.17 11.28 8.34
N VAL A 343 -15.53 12.01 9.26
CA VAL A 343 -16.04 12.14 10.64
C VAL A 343 -17.31 12.98 10.65
N THR A 344 -18.33 12.49 11.35
CA THR A 344 -19.62 13.17 11.50
C THR A 344 -19.95 13.46 12.96
N ALA A 345 -20.73 14.51 13.18
CA ALA A 345 -21.15 14.91 14.52
C ALA A 345 -22.06 13.84 15.16
N GLY A 346 -21.74 13.47 16.41
CA GLY A 346 -22.45 12.45 17.18
C GLY A 346 -21.99 11.01 16.94
N SER A 347 -21.03 10.76 16.04
CA SER A 347 -20.34 9.47 15.96
C SER A 347 -19.60 9.15 17.26
N THR A 348 -19.57 7.87 17.67
CA THR A 348 -18.88 7.43 18.90
C THR A 348 -17.60 6.69 18.59
N TYR A 349 -16.62 6.86 19.48
CA TYR A 349 -15.31 6.25 19.40
C TYR A 349 -14.91 5.61 20.73
N HIS A 350 -14.28 4.45 20.63
CA HIS A 350 -13.56 3.80 21.72
C HIS A 350 -12.13 4.34 21.81
N ILE A 351 -11.66 4.63 23.02
CA ILE A 351 -10.35 5.25 23.28
C ILE A 351 -9.38 4.23 23.87
N TYR A 352 -8.14 4.25 23.38
CA TYR A 352 -7.05 3.34 23.72
C TYR A 352 -5.76 4.12 23.99
N SER A 353 -4.82 3.48 24.69
CA SER A 353 -3.48 4.01 24.97
C SER A 353 -2.47 3.74 23.85
N THR A 354 -2.77 2.81 22.94
CA THR A 354 -1.92 2.41 21.82
C THR A 354 -2.68 2.40 20.50
N ASP A 355 -1.97 2.67 19.41
CA ASP A 355 -2.47 2.55 18.05
C ASP A 355 -2.57 1.09 17.57
N GLN A 356 -1.99 0.15 18.33
CA GLN A 356 -2.03 -1.28 18.04
C GLN A 356 -3.40 -1.91 18.31
N VAL A 357 -3.98 -2.55 17.31
CA VAL A 357 -5.27 -3.27 17.44
C VAL A 357 -5.07 -4.73 17.88
N SER A 358 -3.84 -5.24 17.86
CA SER A 358 -3.51 -6.63 18.17
C SER A 358 -3.65 -7.01 19.65
N ASP A 359 -3.83 -6.04 20.54
CA ASP A 359 -4.17 -6.29 21.94
C ASP A 359 -5.70 -6.22 22.10
N PRO A 360 -6.38 -7.28 22.61
CA PRO A 360 -7.77 -7.22 23.08
C PRO A 360 -7.92 -6.33 24.34
N ALA A 361 -7.10 -5.28 24.44
CA ALA A 361 -7.18 -4.26 25.46
C ALA A 361 -8.58 -3.68 25.45
N LYS A 362 -9.26 -3.77 26.60
CA LYS A 362 -10.55 -3.13 26.81
C LYS A 362 -10.38 -1.62 26.56
N PRO A 363 -11.32 -0.97 25.86
CA PRO A 363 -11.25 0.47 25.67
C PRO A 363 -11.21 1.18 27.03
N ILE A 364 -10.34 2.17 27.14
CA ILE A 364 -10.15 3.00 28.33
C ILE A 364 -11.39 3.87 28.56
N ALA A 365 -12.04 4.32 27.47
CA ALA A 365 -13.27 5.09 27.50
C ALA A 365 -14.03 4.96 26.17
N SER A 366 -15.31 5.38 26.17
CA SER A 366 -16.06 5.70 24.95
C SER A 366 -16.46 7.16 24.97
N THR A 367 -16.40 7.84 23.82
CA THR A 367 -16.77 9.25 23.69
C THR A 367 -17.42 9.55 22.35
N ALA A 368 -18.23 10.61 22.29
CA ALA A 368 -18.92 11.05 21.09
C ALA A 368 -18.29 12.33 20.53
N VAL A 369 -18.34 12.48 19.21
CA VAL A 369 -17.94 13.70 18.50
C VAL A 369 -18.98 14.80 18.75
N THR A 370 -18.53 15.95 19.27
CA THR A 370 -19.40 17.10 19.58
C THR A 370 -19.32 18.20 18.51
N HIS A 371 -18.19 18.30 17.83
CA HIS A 371 -17.96 19.27 16.76
C HIS A 371 -16.99 18.71 15.74
N VAL A 372 -17.27 18.89 14.46
CA VAL A 372 -16.43 18.44 13.35
C VAL A 372 -15.80 19.65 12.67
N GLY A 373 -14.48 19.71 12.65
CA GLY A 373 -13.73 20.63 11.78
C GLY A 373 -13.27 19.93 10.50
N SER A 374 -12.62 20.68 9.60
CA SER A 374 -12.12 20.13 8.32
C SER A 374 -11.21 18.91 8.51
N PHE A 375 -10.28 18.99 9.46
CA PHE A 375 -9.18 18.05 9.63
C PHE A 375 -9.15 17.37 11.01
N ALA A 376 -9.91 17.91 11.96
CA ALA A 376 -9.92 17.47 13.35
C ALA A 376 -11.30 17.69 13.96
N SER A 377 -11.63 16.91 14.98
CA SER A 377 -12.94 16.95 15.63
C SER A 377 -12.79 17.05 17.14
N ARG A 378 -13.74 17.72 17.80
CA ARG A 378 -13.83 17.76 19.26
C ARG A 378 -14.61 16.55 19.74
N LEU A 379 -14.07 15.88 20.75
CA LEU A 379 -14.71 14.78 21.44
C LEU A 379 -15.29 15.29 22.76
N LYS A 380 -16.33 14.62 23.26
CA LYS A 380 -16.79 14.84 24.63
C LYS A 380 -15.67 14.41 25.60
N ASN A 381 -15.40 15.21 26.63
CA ASN A 381 -14.36 14.85 27.58
C ASN A 381 -14.72 13.52 28.29
N PRO A 382 -13.80 12.53 28.30
CA PRO A 382 -13.99 11.29 29.07
C PRO A 382 -13.98 11.58 30.58
N GLN A 383 -14.44 10.60 31.38
CA GLN A 383 -14.59 10.72 32.84
C GLN A 383 -13.28 11.14 33.56
N PRO A 384 -13.36 11.77 34.74
CA PRO A 384 -12.22 12.40 35.42
C PRO A 384 -11.00 11.50 35.69
N ASP A 385 -11.19 10.18 35.86
CA ASP A 385 -10.10 9.22 36.10
C ASP A 385 -9.13 9.08 34.90
N PHE A 386 -9.55 9.54 33.72
CA PHE A 386 -8.75 9.61 32.50
C PHE A 386 -7.54 10.56 32.63
N LYS A 387 -7.58 11.53 33.56
CA LYS A 387 -6.52 12.54 33.76
C LYS A 387 -5.27 12.02 34.49
N SER A 388 -5.31 10.80 35.03
CA SER A 388 -4.19 10.19 35.76
C SER A 388 -3.07 9.63 34.86
N ASN A 389 -3.36 9.43 33.57
CA ASN A 389 -2.38 8.93 32.61
C ASN A 389 -1.52 10.08 32.08
N LYS A 390 -0.21 10.04 32.38
CA LYS A 390 0.82 10.99 31.90
C LYS A 390 1.10 10.90 30.38
N HIS A 391 0.26 10.22 29.60
CA HIS A 391 0.47 10.02 28.17
C HIS A 391 -0.06 11.23 27.40
N GLY A 392 0.77 11.83 26.55
CA GLY A 392 0.40 12.99 25.73
C GLY A 392 -0.50 12.68 24.53
N THR A 393 -0.66 11.40 24.19
CA THR A 393 -1.37 10.94 22.97
C THR A 393 -2.19 9.69 23.30
N TRP A 394 -3.44 9.68 22.85
CA TRP A 394 -4.37 8.54 22.89
C TRP A 394 -4.77 8.15 21.47
N TYR A 395 -5.51 7.05 21.32
CA TYR A 395 -5.97 6.60 20.01
C TYR A 395 -7.45 6.21 20.05
N ALA A 396 -8.20 6.56 19.02
CA ALA A 396 -9.63 6.38 18.91
C ALA A 396 -10.00 5.43 17.77
N GLN A 397 -10.85 4.46 18.04
CA GLN A 397 -11.41 3.55 17.04
C GLN A 397 -12.90 3.85 16.87
N LEU A 398 -13.38 3.94 15.63
CA LEU A 398 -14.80 4.19 15.36
C LEU A 398 -15.64 3.03 15.91
N GLU A 399 -16.64 3.37 16.72
CA GLU A 399 -17.61 2.41 17.28
C GLU A 399 -18.95 2.54 16.55
N THR A 400 -19.49 3.76 16.47
CA THR A 400 -20.72 4.03 15.71
C THR A 400 -20.55 5.29 14.88
N LEU A 401 -20.94 5.20 13.61
CA LEU A 401 -21.03 6.28 12.66
C LEU A 401 -22.43 6.87 12.70
N LYS A 402 -22.52 8.20 12.78
CA LYS A 402 -23.77 8.93 12.69
C LYS A 402 -23.87 9.64 11.34
N SER A 403 -24.64 9.10 10.40
CA SER A 403 -24.86 9.77 9.11
C SER A 403 -26.18 10.54 9.07
N GLY A 404 -26.25 11.59 8.24
CA GLY A 404 -27.49 12.28 7.89
C GLY A 404 -28.32 11.51 6.85
N SER A 405 -27.71 10.58 6.13
CA SER A 405 -28.35 9.64 5.19
C SER A 405 -28.57 8.28 5.86
N SER A 406 -29.76 7.70 5.69
CA SER A 406 -30.06 6.34 6.16
C SER A 406 -29.49 5.31 5.18
N PHE A 407 -28.67 4.38 5.68
CA PHE A 407 -28.24 3.20 4.93
C PHE A 407 -29.41 2.22 4.82
N ALA A 408 -29.83 1.86 3.61
CA ALA A 408 -30.99 1.02 3.37
C ALA A 408 -30.58 -0.41 3.01
N ILE A 409 -31.21 -1.39 3.66
CA ILE A 409 -31.00 -2.81 3.38
C ILE A 409 -32.31 -3.45 2.93
N TYR A 410 -32.24 -4.18 1.83
CA TYR A 410 -33.27 -5.14 1.42
C TYR A 410 -32.83 -6.55 1.79
N CYS A 411 -33.77 -7.40 2.22
CA CYS A 411 -33.52 -8.82 2.37
C CYS A 411 -34.75 -9.61 1.92
N ASN A 412 -34.54 -10.71 1.21
CA ASN A 412 -35.61 -11.62 0.82
C ASN A 412 -36.15 -12.49 1.99
N ASP A 413 -35.55 -12.39 3.18
CA ASP A 413 -36.02 -12.99 4.44
C ASP A 413 -36.04 -11.94 5.56
N ALA A 414 -37.24 -11.45 5.90
CA ALA A 414 -37.42 -10.39 6.87
C ALA A 414 -37.07 -10.81 8.32
N GLU A 415 -37.34 -12.06 8.71
CA GLU A 415 -37.03 -12.56 10.05
C GLU A 415 -35.51 -12.66 10.26
N PHE A 416 -34.80 -13.13 9.23
CA PHE A 416 -33.36 -13.15 9.23
C PHE A 416 -32.76 -11.74 9.32
N LEU A 417 -33.31 -10.77 8.57
CA LEU A 417 -32.82 -9.40 8.63
C LEU A 417 -32.96 -8.79 10.03
N ILE A 418 -34.07 -9.03 10.73
CA ILE A 418 -34.24 -8.59 12.13
C ILE A 418 -33.13 -9.15 13.03
N ARG A 419 -32.73 -10.41 12.83
CA ARG A 419 -31.62 -11.04 13.57
C ARG A 419 -30.28 -10.38 13.25
N VAL A 420 -30.02 -10.04 11.99
CA VAL A 420 -28.79 -9.34 11.57
C VAL A 420 -28.74 -7.94 12.17
N LEU A 421 -29.85 -7.20 12.15
CA LEU A 421 -29.93 -5.81 12.64
C LEU A 421 -30.00 -5.68 14.17
N GLY A 422 -30.34 -6.76 14.89
CA GLY A 422 -30.44 -6.74 16.35
C GLY A 422 -29.12 -6.49 17.09
N ASP A 423 -29.15 -5.94 18.30
CA ASP A 423 -27.95 -5.41 18.97
C ASP A 423 -27.22 -6.41 19.91
N ASN A 424 -27.56 -7.71 19.81
CA ASN A 424 -27.27 -8.73 20.82
C ASN A 424 -26.00 -9.59 20.56
N GLY A 425 -25.00 -9.10 19.84
CA GLY A 425 -23.82 -9.91 19.50
C GLY A 425 -22.54 -9.12 19.17
N PRO A 426 -21.40 -9.81 19.01
CA PRO A 426 -20.15 -9.19 18.57
C PRO A 426 -20.27 -8.59 17.17
N SER A 427 -19.39 -7.64 16.83
CA SER A 427 -19.39 -6.89 15.56
C SER A 427 -20.69 -6.12 15.29
N ARG A 428 -20.95 -5.06 16.06
CA ARG A 428 -22.09 -4.16 15.81
C ARG A 428 -21.99 -3.49 14.45
N LEU A 429 -23.14 -3.13 13.88
CA LEU A 429 -23.18 -2.33 12.66
C LEU A 429 -22.66 -0.92 12.95
N LEU A 430 -21.76 -0.42 12.09
CA LEU A 430 -21.21 0.92 12.18
C LEU A 430 -22.30 1.98 12.02
N LEU A 431 -23.29 1.74 11.15
CA LEU A 431 -24.37 2.67 10.86
C LEU A 431 -25.71 1.97 11.01
N ALA A 432 -26.69 2.69 11.57
CA ALA A 432 -28.05 2.19 11.66
C ALA A 432 -28.64 1.98 10.25
N ALA A 433 -29.16 0.78 10.00
CA ALA A 433 -29.75 0.43 8.73
C ALA A 433 -31.28 0.54 8.76
N ALA A 434 -31.85 1.20 7.75
CA ALA A 434 -33.28 1.18 7.46
C ALA A 434 -33.61 -0.07 6.63
N THR A 435 -34.76 -0.69 6.88
CA THR A 435 -35.25 -1.80 6.04
C THR A 435 -36.12 -1.25 4.92
N VAL A 436 -35.90 -1.71 3.69
CA VAL A 436 -36.72 -1.37 2.52
C VAL A 436 -37.32 -2.62 1.88
N THR A 437 -38.38 -2.43 1.09
CA THR A 437 -39.14 -3.54 0.51
C THR A 437 -38.74 -3.90 -0.91
N ALA A 438 -37.97 -3.03 -1.60
CA ALA A 438 -37.53 -3.26 -2.97
C ALA A 438 -35.99 -3.20 -3.08
N PRO A 439 -35.36 -4.09 -3.86
CA PRO A 439 -33.91 -4.04 -4.12
C PRO A 439 -33.43 -2.71 -4.72
N ASP A 440 -34.28 -2.06 -5.52
CA ASP A 440 -33.96 -0.77 -6.15
C ASP A 440 -33.89 0.40 -5.15
N GLU A 441 -34.51 0.26 -3.98
CA GLU A 441 -34.50 1.26 -2.90
C GLU A 441 -33.37 1.02 -1.88
N ALA A 442 -32.67 -0.12 -1.99
CA ALA A 442 -31.62 -0.50 -1.07
C ALA A 442 -30.25 0.01 -1.52
N ASP A 443 -29.35 0.20 -0.55
CA ASP A 443 -27.92 0.34 -0.78
C ASP A 443 -27.27 -1.05 -0.89
N LEU A 444 -27.72 -2.00 -0.06
CA LEU A 444 -27.24 -3.39 -0.06
C LEU A 444 -28.41 -4.38 0.08
N CYS A 445 -28.35 -5.48 -0.68
CA CYS A 445 -29.35 -6.54 -0.69
C CYS A 445 -28.75 -7.83 -0.12
N LEU A 446 -29.41 -8.42 0.88
CA LEU A 446 -29.06 -9.71 1.44
C LEU A 446 -29.97 -10.79 0.83
N MET A 447 -29.40 -11.67 0.02
CA MET A 447 -30.11 -12.71 -0.69
C MET A 447 -29.86 -14.06 -0.03
N VAL A 448 -30.85 -14.55 0.71
CA VAL A 448 -30.81 -15.86 1.34
C VAL A 448 -31.26 -16.92 0.36
N GLU A 449 -30.39 -17.90 0.11
CA GLU A 449 -30.63 -19.00 -0.81
C GLU A 449 -30.40 -20.35 -0.12
N GLY A 450 -31.04 -21.43 -0.60
CA GLY A 450 -30.96 -22.78 -0.02
C GLY A 450 -32.15 -23.17 0.87
N LYS A 451 -32.11 -24.37 1.48
CA LYS A 451 -33.18 -24.93 2.33
C LYS A 451 -32.60 -25.63 3.56
N GLY A 452 -33.28 -25.57 4.70
CA GLY A 452 -32.84 -26.24 5.94
C GLY A 452 -31.56 -25.63 6.51
N ASN A 453 -30.60 -26.47 6.94
CA ASN A 453 -29.33 -26.02 7.54
C ASN A 453 -28.24 -25.62 6.52
N THR A 454 -28.54 -25.58 5.22
CA THR A 454 -27.58 -25.21 4.16
C THR A 454 -27.86 -23.82 3.57
N ARG A 455 -28.59 -22.97 4.32
CA ARG A 455 -28.92 -21.61 3.86
C ARG A 455 -27.68 -20.73 3.87
N ALA A 456 -27.39 -20.17 2.71
CA ALA A 456 -26.30 -19.22 2.50
C ALA A 456 -26.86 -17.82 2.24
N VAL A 457 -26.10 -16.81 2.65
CA VAL A 457 -26.40 -15.40 2.42
C VAL A 457 -25.41 -14.86 1.42
N PHE A 458 -25.93 -14.39 0.30
CA PHE A 458 -25.21 -13.67 -0.73
C PHE A 458 -25.53 -12.18 -0.64
N PHE A 459 -24.61 -11.35 -1.11
CA PHE A 459 -24.71 -9.90 -1.01
C PHE A 459 -24.72 -9.28 -2.40
N ASP A 460 -25.77 -8.50 -2.69
CA ASP A 460 -25.93 -7.78 -3.95
C ASP A 460 -25.94 -6.28 -3.71
N ARG A 461 -25.34 -5.52 -4.63
CA ARG A 461 -25.41 -4.06 -4.68
C ARG A 461 -26.86 -3.65 -4.95
N GLY A 462 -27.41 -2.78 -4.10
CA GLY A 462 -28.77 -2.27 -4.28
C GLY A 462 -28.85 -1.17 -5.34
N GLY A 463 -30.06 -0.84 -5.79
CA GLY A 463 -30.28 0.13 -6.88
C GLY A 463 -30.16 1.60 -6.47
N ARG A 464 -30.07 1.91 -5.17
CA ARG A 464 -30.05 3.29 -4.67
C ARG A 464 -28.74 4.02 -4.99
N ASN A 465 -27.62 3.29 -5.04
CA ASN A 465 -26.33 3.86 -5.44
C ASN A 465 -26.19 3.82 -6.96
N ASN A 466 -26.39 4.98 -7.59
CA ASN A 466 -26.38 5.09 -9.05
C ASN A 466 -25.06 4.62 -9.69
N PHE A 467 -23.91 4.82 -9.05
CA PHE A 467 -22.63 4.40 -9.61
C PHE A 467 -22.41 2.88 -9.48
N LEU A 468 -22.83 2.29 -8.37
CA LEU A 468 -22.61 0.86 -8.10
C LEU A 468 -23.74 -0.04 -8.63
N SER A 469 -24.86 0.53 -9.06
CA SER A 469 -25.99 -0.24 -9.62
C SER A 469 -25.63 -0.88 -10.96
N GLU A 470 -26.04 -2.14 -11.14
CA GLU A 470 -25.84 -2.89 -12.39
C GLU A 470 -26.50 -2.22 -13.59
N LYS A 471 -27.69 -1.62 -13.38
CA LYS A 471 -28.45 -0.91 -14.43
C LYS A 471 -27.66 0.22 -15.09
N ARG A 472 -26.81 0.94 -14.34
CA ARG A 472 -26.06 2.10 -14.84
C ARG A 472 -24.60 1.78 -15.16
N SER A 473 -23.95 0.96 -14.35
CA SER A 473 -22.52 0.64 -14.53
C SER A 473 -22.27 -0.57 -15.44
N GLY A 474 -23.21 -1.52 -15.50
CA GLY A 474 -22.98 -2.85 -16.05
C GLY A 474 -22.12 -3.76 -15.16
N LEU A 475 -21.69 -3.28 -13.99
CA LEU A 475 -21.02 -4.11 -12.98
C LEU A 475 -22.05 -5.06 -12.37
N SER A 476 -21.66 -6.34 -12.19
CA SER A 476 -22.56 -7.34 -11.59
C SER A 476 -23.12 -6.83 -10.25
N SER A 477 -24.42 -7.00 -10.03
CA SER A 477 -25.02 -6.72 -8.72
C SER A 477 -24.38 -7.59 -7.62
N ARG A 478 -24.05 -8.84 -7.90
CA ARG A 478 -23.44 -9.77 -6.93
C ARG A 478 -22.03 -9.35 -6.51
N LEU A 479 -21.78 -9.28 -5.21
CA LEU A 479 -20.43 -9.13 -4.65
C LEU A 479 -19.68 -10.48 -4.74
N PRO A 480 -18.54 -10.55 -5.44
CA PRO A 480 -17.79 -11.79 -5.59
C PRO A 480 -17.19 -12.23 -4.25
N ASN A 481 -17.20 -13.54 -3.99
CA ASN A 481 -16.66 -14.17 -2.78
C ASN A 481 -17.31 -13.70 -1.44
N ALA A 482 -18.31 -12.83 -1.48
CA ALA A 482 -19.10 -12.41 -0.34
C ALA A 482 -20.20 -13.45 -0.08
N VAL A 483 -19.86 -14.53 0.62
CA VAL A 483 -20.82 -15.56 1.03
C VAL A 483 -20.62 -15.93 2.49
N SER A 484 -21.73 -16.05 3.22
CA SER A 484 -21.73 -16.47 4.61
C SER A 484 -22.82 -17.50 4.89
N SER A 485 -22.62 -18.29 5.94
CA SER A 485 -23.72 -19.06 6.53
C SER A 485 -24.70 -18.08 7.16
N ILE A 486 -26.01 -18.39 7.08
CA ILE A 486 -27.06 -17.58 7.71
C ILE A 486 -26.85 -17.42 9.23
N ASP A 487 -26.16 -18.37 9.86
CA ASP A 487 -25.91 -18.37 11.31
C ASP A 487 -24.65 -17.61 11.72
N ASP A 488 -23.77 -17.28 10.78
CA ASP A 488 -22.55 -16.50 11.04
C ASP A 488 -22.85 -14.99 10.96
N ILE A 489 -23.69 -14.54 11.89
CA ILE A 489 -24.10 -13.14 12.02
C ILE A 489 -22.90 -12.18 12.16
N PRO A 490 -21.83 -12.48 12.93
CA PRO A 490 -20.66 -11.61 13.02
C PRO A 490 -19.98 -11.39 11.65
N LYS A 491 -19.78 -12.45 10.86
CA LYS A 491 -19.23 -12.32 9.51
C LYS A 491 -20.16 -11.51 8.59
N ILE A 492 -21.47 -11.74 8.66
CA ILE A 492 -22.45 -10.97 7.88
C ILE A 492 -22.37 -9.47 8.21
N ARG A 493 -22.32 -9.11 9.50
CA ARG A 493 -22.20 -7.71 9.94
C ARG A 493 -20.87 -7.09 9.54
N ASN A 494 -19.77 -7.83 9.57
CA ASN A 494 -18.48 -7.36 9.07
C ASN A 494 -18.54 -7.03 7.57
N ILE A 495 -19.17 -7.89 6.76
CA ILE A 495 -19.37 -7.62 5.32
C ILE A 495 -20.21 -6.34 5.13
N ILE A 496 -21.29 -6.17 5.89
CA ILE A 496 -22.14 -4.96 5.83
C ILE A 496 -21.32 -3.71 6.22
N ASN A 497 -20.57 -3.77 7.31
CA ASN A 497 -19.71 -2.66 7.77
C ASN A 497 -18.65 -2.28 6.74
N HIS A 498 -18.06 -3.29 6.09
CA HIS A 498 -17.08 -3.10 5.03
C HIS A 498 -17.69 -2.37 3.82
N TYR A 499 -18.92 -2.73 3.44
CA TYR A 499 -19.65 -2.03 2.38
C TYR A 499 -20.06 -0.60 2.78
N ILE A 500 -20.53 -0.40 4.02
CA ILE A 500 -20.87 0.92 4.57
C ILE A 500 -19.65 1.84 4.53
N ASN A 501 -18.49 1.36 4.99
CA ASN A 501 -17.27 2.15 5.01
C ASN A 501 -16.85 2.56 3.59
N PHE A 502 -16.85 1.60 2.65
CA PHE A 502 -16.55 1.86 1.24
C PHE A 502 -17.45 2.94 0.63
N THR A 503 -18.77 2.78 0.76
CA THR A 503 -19.77 3.68 0.16
C THR A 503 -19.80 5.05 0.82
N THR A 504 -19.61 5.12 2.13
CA THR A 504 -19.52 6.40 2.86
C THR A 504 -18.34 7.23 2.38
N HIS A 505 -17.18 6.61 2.16
CA HIS A 505 -16.00 7.31 1.65
C HIS A 505 -16.10 7.66 0.16
N LEU A 506 -16.98 6.98 -0.59
CA LEU A 506 -17.31 7.33 -1.97
C LEU A 506 -18.35 8.46 -2.08
N ASP A 507 -19.05 8.82 -0.99
CA ASP A 507 -20.05 9.88 -1.02
C ASP A 507 -19.40 11.26 -1.26
N SER A 508 -19.88 11.96 -2.31
CA SER A 508 -19.42 13.29 -2.71
C SER A 508 -20.06 14.42 -1.90
N THR A 509 -21.09 14.16 -1.10
CA THR A 509 -21.76 15.17 -0.25
C THR A 509 -20.89 15.67 0.90
N LEU A 510 -19.74 15.02 1.14
CA LEU A 510 -18.76 15.41 2.17
C LEU A 510 -17.87 16.60 1.75
N THR A 511 -17.87 17.01 0.48
CA THR A 511 -17.09 18.17 0.02
C THR A 511 -17.86 19.48 0.08
N VAL A 512 -17.30 20.45 0.78
CA VAL A 512 -17.89 21.78 0.94
C VAL A 512 -17.56 22.70 -0.25
N TRP A 513 -16.49 22.41 -1.00
CA TRP A 513 -15.96 23.28 -2.06
C TRP A 513 -15.63 22.50 -3.34
N PRO A 514 -15.85 23.10 -4.53
CA PRO A 514 -15.47 22.50 -5.79
C PRO A 514 -13.94 22.49 -5.94
N THR A 515 -13.39 21.37 -6.43
CA THR A 515 -11.95 21.19 -6.69
C THR A 515 -11.40 22.19 -7.69
N THR A 516 -12.22 22.70 -8.60
CA THR A 516 -11.88 23.73 -9.60
C THR A 516 -11.46 25.08 -8.99
N LYS A 517 -11.65 25.30 -7.68
CA LYS A 517 -11.07 26.46 -6.97
C LYS A 517 -9.61 26.24 -6.54
N PHE A 518 -9.16 25.00 -6.52
CA PHE A 518 -7.83 24.60 -6.03
C PHE A 518 -6.92 24.16 -7.17
N VAL A 519 -7.40 23.21 -7.98
CA VAL A 519 -6.61 22.55 -9.00
C VAL A 519 -7.39 22.35 -10.30
N SER A 520 -6.64 22.27 -11.41
CA SER A 520 -7.10 21.68 -12.67
C SER A 520 -6.55 20.26 -12.75
N ILE A 521 -7.39 19.29 -13.14
CA ILE A 521 -7.01 17.88 -13.20
C ILE A 521 -7.26 17.36 -14.62
N GLU A 522 -6.28 16.66 -15.16
CA GLU A 522 -6.39 15.96 -16.44
C GLU A 522 -6.02 14.48 -16.25
N MET A 523 -6.72 13.59 -16.95
CA MET A 523 -6.36 12.18 -17.06
C MET A 523 -6.08 11.85 -18.52
N LYS A 524 -4.92 11.25 -18.83
CA LYS A 524 -4.49 11.01 -20.22
C LYS A 524 -3.88 9.62 -20.42
N GLU A 525 -3.94 9.13 -21.65
CA GLU A 525 -3.19 7.95 -22.09
C GLU A 525 -1.69 8.30 -22.13
N LEU A 526 -0.84 7.31 -21.81
CA LEU A 526 0.60 7.40 -21.85
C LEU A 526 1.13 6.48 -22.95
N ARG A 527 2.14 6.96 -23.68
CA ARG A 527 2.91 6.12 -24.61
C ARG A 527 4.40 6.28 -24.36
N ASP A 528 5.11 5.17 -24.51
CA ASP A 528 6.57 5.18 -24.49
C ASP A 528 7.09 5.88 -25.75
N ARG A 529 7.81 6.98 -25.54
CA ARG A 529 8.68 7.58 -26.55
C ARG A 529 10.07 7.70 -25.93
N GLU A 530 11.07 7.18 -26.63
CA GLU A 530 12.48 7.25 -26.21
C GLU A 530 12.71 6.67 -24.79
N ASN A 531 12.06 5.54 -24.46
CA ASN A 531 12.09 4.89 -23.13
C ASN A 531 11.57 5.76 -21.97
N LYS A 532 10.77 6.79 -22.24
CA LYS A 532 10.04 7.55 -21.22
C LYS A 532 8.53 7.58 -21.52
N PRO A 533 7.67 7.32 -20.52
CA PRO A 533 6.24 7.49 -20.69
C PRO A 533 5.95 8.98 -20.92
N ASN A 534 5.13 9.30 -21.91
CA ASN A 534 4.72 10.67 -22.21
C ASN A 534 3.21 10.73 -22.41
N PHE A 535 2.57 11.80 -21.93
CA PHE A 535 1.14 12.00 -22.12
C PHE A 535 0.80 12.20 -23.61
N VAL A 536 -0.19 11.45 -24.08
CA VAL A 536 -0.70 11.50 -25.44
C VAL A 536 -2.22 11.55 -25.46
N GLY A 537 -2.76 12.17 -26.50
CA GLY A 537 -4.21 12.27 -26.69
C GLY A 537 -4.89 13.34 -25.84
N PRO A 538 -6.23 13.45 -25.94
CA PRO A 538 -7.02 14.44 -25.22
C PRO A 538 -7.18 14.07 -23.73
N ASN A 539 -7.57 15.05 -22.92
CA ASN A 539 -8.04 14.80 -21.56
C ASN A 539 -9.28 13.89 -21.58
N LEU A 540 -9.24 12.81 -20.80
CA LEU A 540 -10.33 11.86 -20.65
C LEU A 540 -11.42 12.36 -19.68
N LEU A 541 -11.08 13.34 -18.84
CA LEU A 541 -12.05 14.06 -18.01
C LEU A 541 -12.82 15.06 -18.89
N ARG A 542 -14.15 15.00 -18.85
CA ARG A 542 -15.04 15.95 -19.53
C ARG A 542 -15.53 16.98 -18.50
N ASP A 543 -15.80 18.20 -18.96
CA ASP A 543 -16.24 19.31 -18.08
C ASP A 543 -17.62 19.06 -17.42
N ASP A 544 -18.39 18.08 -17.89
CA ASP A 544 -19.69 17.68 -17.34
C ASP A 544 -19.55 16.40 -16.47
N ASP A 545 -19.31 16.61 -15.17
CA ASP A 545 -18.97 15.66 -14.08
C ASP A 545 -19.97 14.52 -13.75
N ILE A 546 -20.85 14.10 -14.66
CA ILE A 546 -21.95 13.14 -14.32
C ILE A 546 -21.70 11.73 -14.86
N GLU A 547 -20.96 11.57 -15.94
CA GLU A 547 -20.83 10.28 -16.64
C GLU A 547 -19.45 9.63 -16.41
N PRO A 548 -19.41 8.31 -16.11
CA PRO A 548 -18.16 7.62 -15.89
C PRO A 548 -17.31 7.51 -17.15
N ILE A 549 -16.00 7.63 -16.99
CA ILE A 549 -15.03 7.39 -18.07
C ILE A 549 -15.18 5.94 -18.52
N GLN A 550 -15.36 5.72 -19.82
CA GLN A 550 -15.43 4.38 -20.40
C GLN A 550 -14.06 4.01 -20.97
N ILE A 551 -13.47 2.92 -20.47
CA ILE A 551 -12.20 2.36 -20.95
C ILE A 551 -12.45 0.99 -21.57
N SER A 552 -12.00 0.83 -22.82
CA SER A 552 -11.99 -0.47 -23.49
C SER A 552 -10.65 -1.16 -23.24
N VAL A 553 -10.68 -2.33 -22.61
CA VAL A 553 -9.51 -3.14 -22.29
C VAL A 553 -9.31 -4.17 -23.40
N GLU A 554 -8.19 -4.06 -24.11
CA GLU A 554 -7.77 -5.01 -25.15
C GLU A 554 -6.69 -5.93 -24.59
N SER A 555 -6.86 -7.24 -24.73
CA SER A 555 -5.90 -8.24 -24.24
C SER A 555 -4.55 -8.21 -24.95
N SER A 556 -4.47 -7.61 -26.15
CA SER A 556 -3.26 -7.56 -26.97
C SER A 556 -2.42 -6.29 -26.79
N LEU A 557 -3.01 -5.20 -26.27
CA LEU A 557 -2.38 -3.88 -26.16
C LEU A 557 -2.83 -3.20 -24.86
N GLN A 558 -2.13 -3.46 -23.77
CA GLN A 558 -2.38 -2.75 -22.50
C GLN A 558 -1.94 -1.28 -22.63
N LYS A 559 -2.90 -0.39 -22.47
CA LYS A 559 -2.67 1.06 -22.44
C LYS A 559 -2.37 1.51 -21.03
N SER A 560 -1.40 2.42 -20.92
CA SER A 560 -1.02 3.07 -19.67
C SER A 560 -1.68 4.44 -19.55
N TYR A 561 -1.93 4.88 -18.32
CA TYR A 561 -2.60 6.13 -17.99
C TYR A 561 -1.92 6.85 -16.83
N GLY A 562 -2.16 8.15 -16.73
CA GLY A 562 -1.68 9.00 -15.65
C GLY A 562 -2.55 10.24 -15.44
N PHE A 563 -2.21 11.03 -14.42
CA PHE A 563 -2.88 12.29 -14.10
C PHE A 563 -1.92 13.47 -14.15
N THR A 564 -2.43 14.62 -14.60
CA THR A 564 -1.76 15.92 -14.49
C THR A 564 -2.60 16.79 -13.57
N ILE A 565 -2.01 17.26 -12.47
CA ILE A 565 -2.69 18.08 -11.47
C ILE A 565 -1.99 19.43 -11.38
N ARG A 566 -2.65 20.49 -11.84
CA ARG A 566 -2.10 21.86 -11.85
C ARG A 566 -2.68 22.69 -10.73
N ASN A 567 -1.83 23.35 -9.96
CA ASN A 567 -2.27 24.29 -8.93
C ASN A 567 -2.65 25.64 -9.52
N ILE A 568 -3.94 25.97 -9.42
CA ILE A 568 -4.50 27.25 -9.87
C ILE A 568 -4.88 28.15 -8.69
N SER A 569 -4.63 27.69 -7.46
CA SER A 569 -4.89 28.42 -6.23
C SER A 569 -3.69 29.30 -5.84
N PRO A 570 -3.90 30.30 -4.97
CA PRO A 570 -2.82 31.13 -4.43
C PRO A 570 -2.06 30.45 -3.27
N HIS A 571 -2.28 29.16 -3.01
CA HIS A 571 -1.69 28.43 -1.89
C HIS A 571 -0.90 27.22 -2.38
N ASN A 572 0.17 26.86 -1.66
CA ASN A 572 0.82 25.57 -1.86
C ASN A 572 -0.10 24.45 -1.36
N LEU A 573 -0.15 23.33 -2.09
CA LEU A 573 -1.10 22.26 -1.87
C LEU A 573 -0.42 20.92 -1.60
N TYR A 574 -1.08 20.13 -0.76
CA TYR A 574 -0.85 18.71 -0.55
C TYR A 574 -1.90 17.95 -1.35
N VAL A 575 -1.45 16.98 -2.15
CA VAL A 575 -2.28 16.14 -3.03
C VAL A 575 -2.28 14.70 -2.53
N TYR A 576 -3.44 14.06 -2.59
CA TYR A 576 -3.63 12.63 -2.27
C TYR A 576 -4.49 11.98 -3.34
N LEU A 577 -4.07 10.83 -3.87
CA LEU A 577 -4.81 10.01 -4.83
C LEU A 577 -5.15 8.67 -4.18
N PHE A 578 -6.44 8.38 -4.14
CA PHE A 578 -6.99 7.10 -3.69
C PHE A 578 -7.61 6.36 -4.86
N TYR A 579 -7.49 5.05 -4.84
CA TYR A 579 -8.13 4.12 -5.75
C TYR A 579 -9.13 3.27 -4.99
N PHE A 580 -10.35 3.20 -5.50
CA PHE A 580 -11.45 2.42 -4.96
C PHE A 580 -11.77 1.33 -5.96
N ASP A 581 -11.59 0.07 -5.57
CA ASP A 581 -11.97 -1.09 -6.36
C ASP A 581 -13.41 -1.48 -6.02
N ALA A 582 -14.34 -1.28 -6.95
CA ALA A 582 -15.75 -1.58 -6.70
C ALA A 582 -16.02 -3.07 -6.59
N THR A 583 -15.17 -3.92 -7.19
CA THR A 583 -15.29 -5.37 -7.22
C THR A 583 -14.84 -5.99 -5.91
N THR A 584 -13.68 -5.58 -5.40
CA THR A 584 -13.10 -6.11 -4.16
C THR A 584 -13.48 -5.32 -2.92
N LEU A 585 -14.05 -4.12 -3.09
CA LEU A 585 -14.31 -3.13 -2.03
C LEU A 585 -13.05 -2.65 -1.30
N SER A 586 -11.87 -2.76 -1.93
CA SER A 586 -10.66 -2.15 -1.38
C SER A 586 -10.64 -0.64 -1.64
N ILE A 587 -10.03 0.09 -0.71
CA ILE A 587 -9.67 1.49 -0.90
C ILE A 587 -8.18 1.58 -0.65
N ASP A 588 -7.42 1.96 -1.65
CA ASP A 588 -5.96 2.03 -1.62
C ASP A 588 -5.48 3.47 -1.81
N VAL A 589 -4.46 3.86 -1.05
CA VAL A 589 -3.71 5.09 -1.35
C VAL A 589 -2.71 4.78 -2.44
N TRP A 590 -2.87 5.45 -3.57
CA TRP A 590 -1.96 5.37 -4.71
C TRP A 590 -0.88 6.45 -4.64
N TYR A 591 -1.24 7.64 -4.16
CA TYR A 591 -0.30 8.73 -3.90
C TYR A 591 -0.73 9.51 -2.66
N ALA A 592 0.23 9.92 -1.83
CA ALA A 592 -0.03 10.81 -0.69
C ALA A 592 1.14 11.77 -0.51
N SER A 593 0.80 13.02 -0.17
CA SER A 593 1.82 13.99 0.23
C SER A 593 2.47 13.60 1.56
N MET A 594 3.79 13.79 1.62
CA MET A 594 4.71 13.39 2.68
C MET A 594 4.24 13.79 4.09
N THR A 595 4.61 13.00 5.12
CA THR A 595 4.39 13.38 6.53
C THR A 595 5.68 13.71 7.27
N GLY A 596 5.63 14.65 8.22
CA GLY A 596 6.78 15.11 9.00
C GLY A 596 6.52 15.12 10.49
N ALA A 597 7.53 14.81 11.30
CA ALA A 597 7.42 14.81 12.75
C ALA A 597 7.80 16.19 13.33
N GLY A 598 6.86 16.89 14.00
CA GLY A 598 7.21 18.12 14.72
C GLY A 598 6.07 18.85 15.45
N HIS A 599 6.40 19.47 16.59
CA HIS A 599 5.49 20.23 17.47
C HIS A 599 5.01 21.59 16.90
N GLU A 600 3.85 22.02 17.43
CA GLU A 600 2.82 22.97 16.92
C GLU A 600 3.16 24.46 16.71
N ASN A 601 4.35 24.99 17.02
CA ASN A 601 4.52 26.46 17.14
C ASN A 601 5.55 27.14 16.23
N SER A 602 5.92 26.57 15.08
CA SER A 602 6.81 27.27 14.13
C SER A 602 6.26 27.25 12.70
N GLN A 603 6.28 28.41 12.05
CA GLN A 603 5.74 28.77 10.74
C GLN A 603 6.20 27.95 9.52
N HIS A 604 6.81 26.78 9.68
CA HIS A 604 7.39 25.99 8.58
C HIS A 604 6.87 24.55 8.64
N ARG A 605 5.94 24.25 7.73
CA ARG A 605 5.25 22.98 7.48
C ARG A 605 6.16 21.98 6.74
N VAL A 606 5.78 20.70 6.65
CA VAL A 606 6.37 19.76 5.67
C VAL A 606 6.19 20.34 4.28
N ASP A 607 7.17 20.20 3.40
CA ASP A 607 7.12 20.82 2.08
C ASP A 607 5.91 20.30 1.30
N ALA A 608 5.07 21.21 0.82
CA ALA A 608 3.92 20.89 -0.01
C ALA A 608 4.40 20.29 -1.34
N CYS A 609 3.75 19.23 -1.82
CA CYS A 609 4.16 18.54 -3.04
C CYS A 609 3.83 19.33 -4.32
N LEU A 610 2.99 20.37 -4.22
CA LEU A 610 2.51 21.13 -5.36
C LEU A 610 2.47 22.62 -5.04
N LEU A 611 3.48 23.37 -5.50
CA LEU A 611 3.59 24.81 -5.24
C LEU A 611 2.62 25.62 -6.12
N VAL A 612 2.44 26.90 -5.79
CA VAL A 612 1.58 27.82 -6.55
C VAL A 612 2.00 27.89 -8.02
N GLY A 613 1.06 27.60 -8.93
CA GLY A 613 1.28 27.66 -10.37
C GLY A 613 1.99 26.44 -10.98
N GLU A 614 2.51 25.53 -10.16
CA GLU A 614 3.19 24.31 -10.60
C GLU A 614 2.20 23.20 -10.98
N THR A 615 2.76 22.14 -11.54
CA THR A 615 2.05 20.94 -12.01
C THR A 615 2.68 19.70 -11.38
N LEU A 616 1.84 18.78 -10.92
CA LEU A 616 2.20 17.46 -10.45
C LEU A 616 1.72 16.43 -11.46
N ASP A 617 2.66 15.76 -12.12
CA ASP A 617 2.37 14.67 -13.06
C ASP A 617 2.55 13.31 -12.38
N LEU A 618 1.46 12.56 -12.29
CA LEU A 618 1.39 11.19 -11.77
C LEU A 618 1.37 10.23 -12.96
N GLY A 619 2.38 9.37 -13.09
CA GLY A 619 2.48 8.35 -14.14
C GLY A 619 3.56 8.63 -15.19
N CYS A 620 4.07 9.85 -15.27
CA CYS A 620 5.19 10.19 -16.16
C CYS A 620 6.09 11.34 -15.67
N GLY A 621 6.04 11.66 -14.37
CA GLY A 621 6.73 12.84 -13.82
C GLY A 621 7.42 12.62 -12.48
N GLN A 622 7.90 13.72 -11.90
CA GLN A 622 8.77 13.81 -10.71
C GLN A 622 8.16 13.31 -9.39
N ALA A 623 6.92 12.83 -9.43
CA ALA A 623 6.14 12.46 -8.24
C ALA A 623 6.48 11.06 -7.68
N GLY A 624 7.29 10.25 -8.37
CA GLY A 624 7.58 8.87 -7.94
C GLY A 624 6.36 7.95 -8.00
N PHE A 625 5.41 8.26 -8.90
CA PHE A 625 4.19 7.50 -9.12
C PHE A 625 4.17 6.92 -10.53
N ASP A 626 4.05 5.60 -10.61
CA ASP A 626 4.14 4.84 -11.84
C ASP A 626 2.87 4.97 -12.69
N PRO A 627 2.97 4.83 -14.03
CA PRO A 627 1.79 4.76 -14.87
C PRO A 627 0.93 3.56 -14.45
N PHE A 628 -0.38 3.73 -14.52
CA PHE A 628 -1.32 2.65 -14.19
C PHE A 628 -2.02 2.12 -15.43
N GLN A 629 -2.44 0.86 -15.35
CA GLN A 629 -3.14 0.14 -16.40
C GLN A 629 -4.44 -0.43 -15.86
N PHE A 630 -5.42 -0.62 -16.75
CA PHE A 630 -6.67 -1.25 -16.41
C PHE A 630 -6.65 -2.73 -16.81
N ASN A 631 -7.19 -3.57 -15.95
CA ASN A 631 -7.29 -5.00 -16.11
C ASN A 631 -8.64 -5.46 -15.60
N ILE A 632 -9.27 -6.36 -16.36
CA ILE A 632 -10.53 -6.99 -15.98
C ILE A 632 -10.20 -8.43 -15.57
N SER A 633 -10.79 -8.89 -14.47
CA SER A 633 -10.62 -10.27 -14.01
C SER A 633 -11.16 -11.26 -15.04
N GLU A 634 -10.53 -12.43 -15.19
CA GLU A 634 -10.85 -13.44 -16.23
C GLU A 634 -12.32 -13.88 -16.28
N ASN A 635 -13.06 -13.71 -15.17
CA ASN A 635 -14.45 -14.12 -15.01
C ASN A 635 -15.46 -12.96 -15.09
N GLN A 636 -15.02 -11.76 -15.49
CA GLN A 636 -15.88 -10.57 -15.59
C GLN A 636 -15.78 -9.95 -16.99
N PHE A 637 -16.87 -9.35 -17.47
CA PHE A 637 -16.89 -8.62 -18.74
C PHE A 637 -16.81 -7.10 -18.56
N VAL A 638 -17.20 -6.64 -17.36
CA VAL A 638 -17.23 -5.25 -16.95
C VAL A 638 -16.68 -5.16 -15.53
N ASP A 639 -15.80 -4.18 -15.30
CA ASP A 639 -15.33 -3.81 -13.97
C ASP A 639 -15.49 -2.31 -13.75
N MET A 640 -15.48 -1.87 -12.50
CA MET A 640 -15.61 -0.47 -12.13
C MET A 640 -14.64 -0.10 -11.02
N CYS A 641 -14.01 1.05 -11.17
CA CYS A 641 -13.18 1.64 -10.12
C CYS A 641 -13.43 3.13 -10.00
N PHE A 642 -12.97 3.72 -8.91
CA PHE A 642 -13.05 5.16 -8.70
C PHE A 642 -11.69 5.70 -8.28
N PHE A 643 -11.30 6.84 -8.85
CA PHE A 643 -10.20 7.62 -8.32
C PHE A 643 -10.77 8.74 -7.46
N LYS A 644 -10.25 8.91 -6.25
CA LYS A 644 -10.58 10.06 -5.40
C LYS A 644 -9.33 10.89 -5.14
N ILE A 645 -9.34 12.13 -5.62
CA ILE A 645 -8.24 13.07 -5.43
C ILE A 645 -8.62 14.06 -4.34
N PHE A 646 -7.82 14.15 -3.29
CA PHE A 646 -7.93 15.19 -2.26
C PHE A 646 -6.83 16.23 -2.47
N VAL A 647 -7.18 17.50 -2.29
CA VAL A 647 -6.22 18.61 -2.24
C VAL A 647 -6.44 19.41 -0.97
N SER A 648 -5.37 19.75 -0.27
CA SER A 648 -5.41 20.47 1.00
C SER A 648 -4.32 21.52 1.06
N THR A 649 -4.59 22.63 1.74
CA THR A 649 -3.61 23.69 2.04
C THR A 649 -2.70 23.32 3.21
N GLN A 650 -3.02 22.24 3.93
CA GLN A 650 -2.29 21.72 5.08
C GLN A 650 -2.07 20.22 4.90
N GLU A 651 -0.98 19.72 5.48
CA GLU A 651 -0.72 18.29 5.54
C GLU A 651 -1.85 17.62 6.35
N VAL A 652 -2.43 16.58 5.79
CA VAL A 652 -3.45 15.75 6.42
C VAL A 652 -3.09 14.30 6.25
N GLU A 653 -3.29 13.50 7.28
CA GLU A 653 -3.17 12.06 7.16
C GLU A 653 -4.54 11.45 6.86
N LEU A 654 -4.65 10.65 5.79
CA LEU A 654 -5.94 10.13 5.33
C LEU A 654 -6.06 8.59 5.41
N ARG A 655 -5.25 7.91 6.24
CA ARG A 655 -5.30 6.44 6.48
C ARG A 655 -6.69 5.99 6.73
N SER A 656 -7.40 6.70 7.58
CA SER A 656 -8.67 6.21 8.12
C SER A 656 -9.69 5.87 7.03
N ILE A 657 -9.44 6.31 5.78
CA ILE A 657 -10.24 6.04 4.59
C ILE A 657 -9.88 4.68 3.93
N VAL A 658 -8.65 4.20 4.05
CA VAL A 658 -8.16 2.99 3.37
C VAL A 658 -8.76 1.74 3.98
N GLN A 659 -9.04 0.78 3.12
CA GLN A 659 -9.77 -0.44 3.43
C GLN A 659 -9.17 -1.59 2.63
N ILE A 660 -8.89 -2.73 3.29
CA ILE A 660 -8.41 -3.95 2.61
C ILE A 660 -9.50 -4.53 1.70
N SER A 661 -9.15 -5.48 0.84
CA SER A 661 -10.18 -6.18 0.05
C SER A 661 -11.11 -7.02 0.93
N LEU A 662 -12.34 -7.22 0.48
CA LEU A 662 -13.30 -8.11 1.11
C LEU A 662 -12.81 -9.57 1.13
N TYR A 663 -12.00 -9.97 0.16
CA TYR A 663 -11.40 -11.31 0.13
C TYR A 663 -10.39 -11.50 1.26
N ASP A 664 -9.47 -10.54 1.42
CA ASP A 664 -8.44 -10.59 2.47
C ASP A 664 -9.07 -10.53 3.86
N LEU A 665 -10.17 -9.79 4.02
CA LEU A 665 -10.99 -9.79 5.23
C LEU A 665 -11.52 -11.18 5.59
N LEU A 666 -11.92 -11.97 4.60
CA LEU A 666 -12.65 -13.24 4.79
C LEU A 666 -11.74 -14.49 4.83
N ALA A 667 -10.48 -14.39 4.41
CA ALA A 667 -9.54 -15.51 4.41
C ALA A 667 -8.83 -15.67 5.78
N ASN A 668 -8.97 -16.85 6.42
CA ASN A 668 -8.21 -17.18 7.63
C ASN A 668 -6.69 -17.23 7.34
N SER A 669 -5.99 -16.16 7.70
CA SER A 669 -4.53 -16.01 7.84
C SER A 669 -3.66 -16.30 6.61
N ARG A 670 -3.27 -15.23 5.90
CA ARG A 670 -1.90 -14.90 5.41
C ARG A 670 -1.91 -13.63 4.53
N GLY A 671 -1.05 -12.65 4.84
CA GLY A 671 -0.62 -11.57 3.90
C GLY A 671 -1.17 -10.17 4.20
N ALA A 672 -0.37 -9.12 4.05
CA ALA A 672 -0.52 -7.82 4.73
C ALA A 672 -0.52 -6.56 3.85
N THR A 673 -1.36 -5.56 4.19
CA THR A 673 -1.46 -4.23 3.51
C THR A 673 -1.26 -3.07 4.55
N ARG A 674 -1.37 -1.75 4.21
CA ARG A 674 -0.67 -0.55 4.80
C ARG A 674 -1.54 0.66 5.24
N ILE A 675 -1.10 1.55 6.19
CA ILE A 675 -1.39 3.03 6.51
C ILE A 675 -1.18 3.64 8.00
N LYS A 676 -1.21 4.96 8.35
CA LYS A 676 -1.30 5.61 9.73
C LYS A 676 -1.22 7.17 9.79
N PRO A 677 -1.70 7.81 10.92
CA PRO A 677 -1.83 9.24 11.40
C PRO A 677 -0.69 10.30 11.54
N LEU A 678 -1.03 11.60 11.41
CA LEU A 678 -0.44 12.68 12.26
C LEU A 678 -1.41 13.86 12.51
N LEU A 679 -1.13 14.61 13.59
CA LEU A 679 -1.89 15.58 14.41
C LEU A 679 -2.75 16.70 13.74
N PRO A 680 -3.65 17.37 14.50
CA PRO A 680 -4.76 18.16 14.00
C PRO A 680 -4.34 19.60 13.65
N PRO A 681 -4.69 20.10 12.45
CA PRO A 681 -4.49 21.50 12.11
C PRO A 681 -5.50 22.47 12.77
N PRO A 682 -5.18 23.78 12.81
CA PRO A 682 -6.12 24.78 13.30
C PRO A 682 -7.34 24.90 12.37
N VAL A 683 -8.50 25.21 12.97
CA VAL A 683 -9.77 25.41 12.28
C VAL A 683 -9.66 26.65 11.39
N LEU A 684 -9.30 26.44 10.13
CA LEU A 684 -9.49 27.41 9.06
C LEU A 684 -10.70 26.98 8.23
N PRO A 685 -11.72 27.83 8.06
CA PRO A 685 -12.61 27.68 6.92
C PRO A 685 -11.74 27.85 5.66
N TYR A 686 -12.01 27.14 4.56
CA TYR A 686 -11.28 27.23 3.28
C TYR A 686 -9.95 26.47 3.15
N SER A 687 -9.89 25.18 3.52
CA SER A 687 -8.60 24.48 3.58
C SER A 687 -8.42 23.24 2.70
N TRP A 688 -9.47 22.65 2.09
CA TRP A 688 -9.36 21.46 1.23
C TRP A 688 -10.55 21.26 0.27
N ALA A 689 -10.39 20.39 -0.72
CA ALA A 689 -11.44 19.89 -1.64
C ALA A 689 -11.14 18.44 -2.08
N SER A 690 -12.13 17.73 -2.63
CA SER A 690 -11.91 16.43 -3.28
C SER A 690 -12.76 16.22 -4.53
N MET A 691 -12.26 15.43 -5.48
CA MET A 691 -12.94 15.03 -6.71
C MET A 691 -12.99 13.51 -6.80
N ILE A 692 -14.10 12.96 -7.30
CA ILE A 692 -14.26 11.54 -7.57
C ILE A 692 -14.38 11.35 -9.07
N ILE A 693 -13.60 10.43 -9.63
CA ILE A 693 -13.55 10.10 -11.05
C ILE A 693 -13.95 8.63 -11.19
N PRO A 694 -15.21 8.34 -11.57
CA PRO A 694 -15.67 6.98 -11.82
C PRO A 694 -15.18 6.48 -13.19
N VAL A 695 -14.66 5.26 -13.24
CA VAL A 695 -14.16 4.62 -14.46
C VAL A 695 -14.80 3.24 -14.62
N VAL A 696 -15.43 3.01 -15.76
CA VAL A 696 -16.00 1.72 -16.16
C VAL A 696 -15.09 1.09 -17.22
N GLN A 697 -14.69 -0.14 -16.98
CA GLN A 697 -13.78 -0.91 -17.82
C GLN A 697 -14.59 -2.01 -18.51
N LYS A 698 -14.45 -2.16 -19.83
CA LYS A 698 -15.14 -3.21 -20.61
C LYS A 698 -14.16 -3.89 -21.56
N TYR A 699 -14.31 -5.19 -21.80
CA TYR A 699 -13.54 -5.82 -22.87
C TYR A 699 -13.94 -5.25 -24.24
N ALA A 700 -12.96 -5.02 -25.10
CA ALA A 700 -13.24 -4.66 -26.49
C ALA A 700 -14.02 -5.80 -27.16
N GLU A 701 -15.20 -5.50 -27.73
CA GLU A 701 -15.91 -6.47 -28.56
C GLU A 701 -14.99 -6.87 -29.73
N GLN A 702 -14.71 -8.17 -29.86
CA GLN A 702 -14.10 -8.66 -31.09
C GLN A 702 -15.06 -8.32 -32.23
N GLN A 703 -14.66 -7.39 -33.10
CA GLN A 703 -15.39 -7.18 -34.35
C GLN A 703 -15.58 -8.56 -35.01
N PRO A 704 -16.81 -8.94 -35.40
CA PRO A 704 -17.00 -10.19 -36.11
C PRO A 704 -16.10 -10.15 -37.33
N VAL A 705 -15.14 -11.07 -37.37
CA VAL A 705 -14.28 -11.29 -38.54
C VAL A 705 -15.24 -11.59 -39.68
N THR A 706 -15.46 -10.60 -40.53
CA THR A 706 -16.15 -10.80 -41.80
C THR A 706 -15.21 -11.65 -42.62
N ILE A 707 -15.48 -12.96 -42.64
CA ILE A 707 -14.91 -13.86 -43.64
C ILE A 707 -15.42 -13.29 -44.98
N ARG A 708 -14.54 -12.58 -45.67
CA ARG A 708 -14.78 -12.19 -47.05
C ARG A 708 -14.73 -13.46 -47.88
N ASP A 709 -15.88 -13.89 -48.36
CA ASP A 709 -15.96 -14.84 -49.46
C ASP A 709 -15.20 -14.26 -50.66
N PRO A 710 -14.25 -15.00 -51.27
CA PRO A 710 -13.57 -14.59 -52.47
C PRO A 710 -14.44 -14.93 -53.68
N CYS A 711 -15.53 -14.19 -53.88
CA CYS A 711 -16.16 -14.06 -55.19
C CYS A 711 -16.95 -12.75 -55.22
N GLY A 712 -16.41 -11.76 -55.95
CA GLY A 712 -16.98 -10.42 -56.02
C GLY A 712 -18.25 -10.35 -56.87
N THR A 713 -19.13 -9.40 -56.54
CA THR A 713 -19.32 -8.15 -57.31
C THR A 713 -20.25 -7.20 -56.52
N SER A 714 -19.96 -5.91 -56.64
CA SER A 714 -20.69 -4.72 -56.17
C SER A 714 -22.19 -4.72 -56.54
N THR A 715 -23.11 -4.08 -55.80
CA THR A 715 -23.28 -2.61 -55.69
C THR A 715 -24.31 -2.18 -54.62
N ASP A 716 -24.11 -0.95 -54.12
CA ASP A 716 -25.08 0.09 -53.69
C ASP A 716 -25.94 0.03 -52.40
N THR A 717 -25.45 0.80 -51.41
CA THR A 717 -26.00 2.00 -50.73
C THR A 717 -27.49 2.13 -50.29
N ILE A 718 -27.62 2.58 -49.01
CA ILE A 718 -28.65 3.44 -48.35
C ILE A 718 -29.72 2.80 -47.44
N HIS A 719 -29.55 3.08 -46.14
CA HIS A 719 -30.47 3.37 -45.02
C HIS A 719 -31.96 3.00 -45.08
N SER A 720 -32.48 2.38 -44.00
CA SER A 720 -33.50 3.00 -43.13
C SER A 720 -33.82 2.15 -41.88
N MET A 721 -33.98 2.85 -40.77
CA MET A 721 -34.46 2.44 -39.45
C MET A 721 -35.87 1.83 -39.45
N LEU A 722 -36.22 0.99 -38.45
CA LEU A 722 -37.16 1.35 -37.37
C LEU A 722 -37.43 0.20 -36.38
N ALA A 723 -37.53 0.61 -35.12
CA ALA A 723 -37.89 -0.15 -33.93
C ALA A 723 -39.43 -0.45 -33.87
N PRO A 724 -39.92 -1.18 -32.85
CA PRO A 724 -41.08 -2.07 -32.95
C PRO A 724 -42.40 -1.48 -32.40
N SER A 725 -43.54 -2.04 -32.79
CA SER A 725 -44.76 -1.96 -31.97
C SER A 725 -45.80 -3.08 -32.23
N LEU A 726 -46.07 -3.81 -31.15
CA LEU A 726 -47.38 -4.23 -30.60
C LEU A 726 -48.32 -5.18 -31.41
N SER A 727 -48.50 -6.34 -30.78
CA SER A 727 -49.41 -7.51 -30.86
C SER A 727 -50.93 -7.22 -31.04
N PRO A 728 -51.86 -8.21 -30.96
CA PRO A 728 -52.05 -9.58 -31.55
C PRO A 728 -53.52 -9.68 -32.12
N PRO A 729 -54.35 -10.77 -32.09
CA PRO A 729 -54.18 -12.23 -31.88
C PRO A 729 -54.98 -13.13 -32.88
N LEU A 730 -54.98 -14.45 -32.59
CA LEU A 730 -56.02 -15.48 -32.87
C LEU A 730 -55.77 -16.56 -33.97
N THR A 731 -55.58 -17.76 -33.42
CA THR A 731 -55.78 -19.17 -33.86
C THR A 731 -57.14 -19.46 -34.55
N PRO A 732 -57.48 -20.68 -35.09
CA PRO A 732 -57.01 -22.02 -34.64
C PRO A 732 -56.98 -23.24 -35.62
N SER A 733 -56.45 -24.36 -35.07
CA SER A 733 -56.80 -25.78 -35.30
C SER A 733 -56.29 -26.45 -36.60
N ALA A 734 -55.99 -27.76 -36.70
CA ALA A 734 -55.85 -28.89 -35.77
C ALA A 734 -55.28 -30.08 -36.58
N GLY A 735 -54.61 -31.03 -35.88
CA GLY A 735 -54.74 -32.46 -36.23
C GLY A 735 -53.47 -33.31 -36.36
N THR A 736 -53.21 -34.04 -35.27
CA THR A 736 -52.65 -35.41 -35.11
C THR A 736 -52.54 -36.34 -36.32
N THR A 737 -51.43 -37.11 -36.45
CA THR A 737 -51.26 -38.54 -36.06
C THR A 737 -49.91 -39.13 -36.51
N GLU A 738 -49.32 -40.00 -35.66
CA GLU A 738 -48.63 -41.31 -35.89
C GLU A 738 -48.13 -41.71 -37.30
N ALA A 739 -47.18 -42.61 -37.55
CA ALA A 739 -46.11 -43.36 -36.87
C ALA A 739 -45.44 -44.22 -37.98
N THR A 740 -44.29 -44.85 -37.67
CA THR A 740 -43.70 -46.06 -38.29
C THR A 740 -42.84 -46.01 -39.58
N HIS A 741 -41.59 -46.44 -39.38
CA HIS A 741 -40.80 -47.46 -40.11
C HIS A 741 -40.27 -47.29 -41.57
N SER A 742 -38.95 -47.04 -41.64
CA SER A 742 -37.89 -47.79 -42.36
C SER A 742 -38.04 -48.17 -43.85
N GLN A 743 -37.14 -47.68 -44.74
CA GLN A 743 -35.84 -48.29 -45.17
C GLN A 743 -35.35 -47.73 -46.56
N VAL A 744 -34.14 -47.15 -46.57
CA VAL A 744 -32.96 -47.44 -47.46
C VAL A 744 -33.15 -47.34 -49.01
N LEU A 745 -32.47 -46.46 -49.78
CA LEU A 745 -31.05 -46.44 -50.24
C LEU A 745 -30.75 -45.03 -50.86
N ALA A 746 -29.77 -44.25 -50.41
CA ALA A 746 -28.33 -44.27 -50.73
C ALA A 746 -27.90 -43.30 -51.85
N ARG A 747 -27.11 -42.27 -51.48
CA ARG A 747 -25.84 -41.89 -52.15
C ARG A 747 -25.07 -40.79 -51.38
N ASN A 748 -23.86 -41.17 -50.97
CA ASN A 748 -22.63 -40.38 -50.80
C ASN A 748 -22.59 -39.22 -49.78
N VAL A 749 -22.16 -39.56 -48.56
CA VAL A 749 -21.44 -38.66 -47.63
C VAL A 749 -20.07 -39.30 -47.32
N PRO A 750 -18.93 -38.62 -47.52
CA PRO A 750 -17.63 -39.09 -47.04
C PRO A 750 -17.47 -38.89 -45.52
N PRO A 751 -16.63 -39.70 -44.85
CA PRO A 751 -16.63 -39.83 -43.39
C PRO A 751 -15.82 -38.72 -42.68
N LYS A 752 -16.23 -38.39 -41.45
CA LYS A 752 -15.36 -37.73 -40.45
C LYS A 752 -14.19 -38.66 -40.11
N PRO A 753 -12.95 -38.14 -39.95
CA PRO A 753 -11.93 -38.84 -39.19
C PRO A 753 -11.51 -38.08 -37.94
N THR A 754 -11.84 -38.72 -36.83
CA THR A 754 -11.21 -38.72 -35.51
C THR A 754 -9.69 -38.97 -35.59
N GLN A 755 -8.89 -37.96 -35.89
CA GLN A 755 -7.41 -38.09 -35.86
C GLN A 755 -6.68 -37.08 -34.97
N TRP A 756 -7.36 -36.10 -34.38
CA TRP A 756 -6.68 -35.08 -33.56
C TRP A 756 -6.50 -35.50 -32.09
N TRP A 757 -7.47 -36.21 -31.52
CA TRP A 757 -7.40 -36.65 -30.12
C TRP A 757 -6.36 -37.75 -29.86
N GLN A 758 -6.11 -38.65 -30.83
CA GLN A 758 -5.06 -39.66 -30.71
C GLN A 758 -3.65 -39.07 -30.84
N TRP A 759 -3.47 -38.00 -31.64
CA TRP A 759 -2.21 -37.25 -31.75
C TRP A 759 -1.90 -36.43 -30.48
N PHE A 760 -2.92 -35.82 -29.88
CA PHE A 760 -2.75 -35.05 -28.64
C PHE A 760 -2.31 -35.95 -27.46
N LEU A 761 -2.91 -37.15 -27.33
CA LEU A 761 -2.53 -38.11 -26.30
C LEU A 761 -1.14 -38.75 -26.54
N THR A 762 -0.72 -38.94 -27.79
CA THR A 762 0.66 -39.41 -28.08
C THR A 762 1.72 -38.32 -27.91
N TRP A 763 1.37 -37.04 -28.08
CA TRP A 763 2.28 -35.91 -27.86
C TRP A 763 2.54 -35.67 -26.36
N MET A 764 1.50 -35.74 -25.52
CA MET A 764 1.65 -35.61 -24.05
C MET A 764 2.37 -36.79 -23.37
N GLN A 765 2.50 -37.96 -24.03
CA GLN A 765 3.24 -39.10 -23.47
C GLN A 765 4.75 -39.08 -23.75
N ARG A 766 5.25 -38.19 -24.62
CA ARG A 766 6.69 -38.11 -24.95
C ARG A 766 7.57 -37.44 -23.88
N PRO A 767 7.14 -36.42 -23.11
CA PRO A 767 7.95 -35.85 -22.04
C PRO A 767 8.09 -36.77 -20.81
N LEU A 768 7.09 -37.61 -20.55
CA LEU A 768 7.06 -38.50 -19.37
C LEU A 768 7.98 -39.72 -19.51
N LYS A 769 8.18 -40.27 -20.73
CA LYS A 769 9.12 -41.39 -20.95
C LYS A 769 10.59 -40.96 -20.91
N VAL A 770 10.90 -39.71 -21.29
CA VAL A 770 12.28 -39.16 -21.20
C VAL A 770 12.64 -38.87 -19.74
N CYS A 771 11.71 -38.32 -18.95
CA CYS A 771 11.95 -38.07 -17.53
C CYS A 771 12.10 -39.36 -16.71
N TYR A 772 11.32 -40.41 -17.00
CA TYR A 772 11.48 -41.71 -16.34
C TYR A 772 12.80 -42.42 -16.73
N GLY A 773 13.24 -42.30 -17.99
CA GLY A 773 14.52 -42.86 -18.43
C GLY A 773 15.74 -42.22 -17.76
N VAL A 774 15.72 -40.90 -17.58
CA VAL A 774 16.79 -40.15 -16.90
C VAL A 774 16.82 -40.46 -15.39
N LEU A 775 15.65 -40.60 -14.75
CA LEU A 775 15.56 -40.96 -13.33
C LEU A 775 16.02 -42.40 -13.07
N TYR A 776 15.72 -43.35 -13.96
CA TYR A 776 16.14 -44.75 -13.82
C TYR A 776 17.64 -44.93 -14.08
N ALA A 777 18.22 -44.15 -15.01
CA ALA A 777 19.67 -44.12 -15.25
C ALA A 777 20.44 -43.50 -14.07
N ALA A 778 19.92 -42.43 -13.46
CA ALA A 778 20.50 -41.81 -12.28
C ALA A 778 20.48 -42.74 -11.05
N ILE A 779 19.38 -43.49 -10.85
CA ILE A 779 19.26 -44.45 -9.74
C ILE A 779 20.22 -45.64 -9.92
N ARG A 780 20.38 -46.18 -11.15
CA ARG A 780 21.37 -47.24 -11.42
C ARG A 780 22.82 -46.77 -11.29
N PHE A 781 23.12 -45.52 -11.65
CA PHE A 781 24.47 -44.96 -11.48
C PHE A 781 24.84 -44.77 -9.99
N LEU A 782 23.84 -44.52 -9.13
CA LEU A 782 24.02 -44.40 -7.68
C LEU A 782 24.06 -45.75 -6.95
N THR A 783 23.50 -46.83 -7.51
CA THR A 783 23.57 -48.18 -6.90
C THR A 783 24.84 -48.96 -7.26
N VAL A 784 25.56 -48.61 -8.33
CA VAL A 784 26.83 -49.27 -8.73
C VAL A 784 28.06 -48.66 -8.05
N LYS A 785 27.92 -47.58 -7.26
CA LYS A 785 28.99 -47.00 -6.43
C LYS A 785 28.94 -47.39 -4.94
N ARG A 786 28.09 -48.36 -4.59
CA ARG A 786 28.04 -49.00 -3.27
C ARG A 786 28.01 -50.54 -3.42
N THR A 787 29.08 -51.08 -3.96
CA THR A 787 29.59 -52.45 -3.74
C THR A 787 31.09 -52.42 -3.94
#